data_AF-A0A3B9GQL4-F1
#
_entry.id   AF-A0A3B9GQL4-F1
#
_cell.length_a   1.000
_cell.length_b   1.000
_cell.length_c   1.000
_cell.angle_alpha   90.00
_cell.angle_beta   90.00
_cell.angle_gamma   90.00
#
_symmetry.space_group_name_H-M   'P 1'
#
loop_
_entity.id
_entity.type
_entity.pdbx_description
1 polymer ?
#
loop_
_entity_poly.entity_id
_entity_poly.type
_entity_poly.pdbx_seq_one_letter_code
_entity_poly.pdbx_strand_id
1 'polypeptide(L)'
;MNTKKSFIALLIGILSFGIFGTSCSDMLEPNMDRYSENFAQDSVYSAFGILMSVQKVAERTIILDATRSDLVTTSAYTTDSIMELVNFENPEDGSNALLNVADYYHIINSCNFYLAKADTVSTKNGYAEMKREYAEVVIIRSWAYLQLINLYGTVPYITEPISSVADANELMTKGVTISKDNVVDRFLESGVMNAYEIQASLGLPNYSSVSTGSGSFNTCQMFFPAELILGDAYLMQNQYQKAAEMYFHFFDKSYYNNNIRFTTPYNANMNNSYYMTAGVAGSSDNRYYDLTRYSWLDAFSSNNTRERLVVVAGATSSQYGQVLTSVQNVFGFTTSVRRGSNISVSANNEYQQLLPSQGYISLNQSQVYNNYSPLIDFSESYDGVGDARLYATAPMVEFADGTRSRIIDKYVPASSRNNGLMSVLSSRNLLPNQFNNAYSYALYRNPVVWLRYAEAINRMGFPELAFGVLKDGLSNQSLPTYGFFDMNEYYTQTYEEEEGSGIYATDTVGVIVDKKDEFGNLMYDDEGFVMRDTLWFMDGYTVDSTLLNVEAFVAPEKKDGGCYYVSLDEIKESENYPEAIGFKISPTFDYIDPVDKGYGIHGRGCGDTGGHYDSVYTYARMVAKKIAEDSAIAQGWTYEQQLECEARLHKEDTLLVTDKNAIINAVENLIVDEGALETAFECNRFIDLMRIAGHKTAAGLDGTKWLAWKVARRDYNVTDDYSQYNTSLFDKLSNEKNWYFSLPVEK
;
A
#
# COMPACT_ATOMS: atom_id res chain seq x y z
N MET A 1 49.21 41.71 -20.25
CA MET A 1 49.73 40.50 -20.92
C MET A 1 49.10 39.29 -20.25
N ASN A 2 48.32 38.55 -21.02
CA ASN A 2 47.87 37.15 -20.88
C ASN A 2 47.20 36.74 -19.55
N THR A 3 45.87 36.72 -19.44
CA THR A 3 44.92 35.67 -19.92
C THR A 3 45.35 34.22 -19.68
N LYS A 4 44.75 33.62 -18.65
CA LYS A 4 44.09 32.29 -18.62
C LYS A 4 43.94 31.82 -17.17
N LYS A 5 42.79 32.09 -16.55
CA LYS A 5 42.28 31.30 -15.43
C LYS A 5 40.79 31.02 -15.64
N SER A 6 40.57 29.78 -16.06
CA SER A 6 39.42 28.89 -15.90
C SER A 6 38.00 29.46 -16.05
N PHE A 7 37.43 29.18 -17.21
CA PHE A 7 36.02 29.37 -17.61
C PHE A 7 35.09 28.26 -17.07
N ILE A 8 35.49 27.52 -16.03
CA ILE A 8 34.83 26.26 -15.59
C ILE A 8 34.02 26.42 -14.28
N ALA A 9 34.08 27.57 -13.61
CA ALA A 9 33.31 27.83 -12.38
C ALA A 9 31.94 28.52 -12.61
N LEU A 10 31.54 28.75 -13.87
CA LEU A 10 30.31 29.48 -14.23
C LEU A 10 29.29 28.65 -15.02
N LEU A 11 29.46 27.32 -15.09
CA LEU A 11 28.63 26.41 -15.91
C LEU A 11 27.88 25.33 -15.11
N ILE A 12 27.96 25.36 -13.76
CA ILE A 12 27.26 24.41 -12.87
C ILE A 12 26.10 25.08 -12.10
N GLY A 13 25.88 26.39 -12.27
CA GLY A 13 24.86 27.14 -11.52
C GLY A 13 23.59 27.55 -12.28
N ILE A 14 23.38 27.11 -13.53
CA ILE A 14 22.28 27.62 -14.39
C ILE A 14 21.37 26.50 -14.95
N LEU A 15 21.53 25.23 -14.54
CA LEU A 15 20.77 24.10 -15.10
C LEU A 15 19.61 23.56 -14.23
N SER A 16 19.20 24.27 -13.17
CA SER A 16 18.09 23.85 -12.29
C SER A 16 17.01 24.93 -12.01
N PHE A 17 17.08 26.09 -12.66
CA PHE A 17 16.00 27.07 -12.63
C PHE A 17 15.45 27.25 -14.04
N GLY A 18 14.45 26.43 -14.39
CA GLY A 18 13.51 26.82 -15.43
C GLY A 18 12.84 28.11 -14.96
N ILE A 19 13.22 29.23 -15.56
CA ILE A 19 12.43 30.46 -15.49
C ILE A 19 11.04 30.07 -15.99
N PHE A 20 10.04 30.09 -15.10
CA PHE A 20 8.63 30.00 -15.48
C PHE A 20 8.35 31.18 -16.40
N GLY A 21 8.53 30.98 -17.70
CA GLY A 21 7.98 31.86 -18.72
C GLY A 21 6.46 31.91 -18.57
N THR A 22 5.85 32.88 -19.21
CA THR A 22 4.42 33.22 -19.21
C THR A 22 3.47 32.11 -19.67
N SER A 23 3.93 30.86 -19.82
CA SER A 23 3.24 29.73 -20.45
C SER A 23 2.40 28.84 -19.51
N CYS A 24 2.48 29.04 -18.18
CA CYS A 24 1.64 28.29 -17.22
C CYS A 24 0.28 28.93 -16.97
N SER A 25 -0.01 30.08 -17.60
CA SER A 25 -1.29 30.78 -17.44
C SER A 25 -2.47 29.93 -17.88
N ASP A 26 -2.35 29.18 -18.98
CA ASP A 26 -3.43 28.40 -19.60
C ASP A 26 -3.99 27.31 -18.68
N MET A 27 -3.13 26.72 -17.86
CA MET A 27 -3.53 25.75 -16.81
C MET A 27 -4.31 26.42 -15.68
N LEU A 28 -4.04 27.69 -15.43
CA LEU A 28 -4.63 28.51 -14.37
C LEU A 28 -5.76 29.40 -14.88
N GLU A 29 -6.07 29.36 -16.18
CA GLU A 29 -7.05 30.26 -16.78
C GLU A 29 -8.44 30.01 -16.18
N PRO A 30 -9.06 31.05 -15.61
CA PRO A 30 -10.37 30.92 -15.05
C PRO A 30 -11.43 30.88 -16.16
N ASN A 31 -11.66 29.71 -16.74
CA ASN A 31 -12.76 29.49 -17.66
C ASN A 31 -14.08 29.71 -16.91
N MET A 32 -14.76 30.85 -17.09
CA MET A 32 -15.84 31.32 -16.20
C MET A 32 -17.04 30.38 -16.07
N ASP A 33 -17.22 29.42 -16.98
CA ASP A 33 -18.22 28.35 -16.87
C ASP A 33 -17.84 27.25 -15.85
N ARG A 34 -16.59 27.24 -15.38
CA ARG A 34 -16.03 26.26 -14.42
C ARG A 34 -15.94 26.78 -12.99
N TYR A 35 -16.07 28.09 -12.75
CA TYR A 35 -15.89 28.71 -11.44
C TYR A 35 -17.20 29.30 -10.92
N SER A 36 -17.60 28.94 -9.70
CA SER A 36 -18.69 29.64 -9.02
C SER A 36 -18.07 30.67 -8.08
N GLU A 37 -18.26 31.96 -8.34
CA GLU A 37 -17.70 33.00 -7.45
C GLU A 37 -18.43 33.06 -6.08
N ASN A 38 -19.57 32.38 -5.94
CA ASN A 38 -20.42 32.37 -4.74
C ASN A 38 -20.10 31.26 -3.73
N PHE A 39 -18.88 30.70 -3.73
CA PHE A 39 -18.45 29.82 -2.65
C PHE A 39 -18.45 30.60 -1.31
N ALA A 40 -18.96 29.96 -0.25
CA ALA A 40 -19.12 30.46 1.13
C ALA A 40 -20.44 31.17 1.53
N GLN A 41 -21.42 31.38 0.64
CA GLN A 41 -22.78 31.74 1.11
C GLN A 41 -23.51 30.55 1.75
N ASP A 42 -23.20 29.33 1.29
CA ASP A 42 -23.59 28.06 1.91
C ASP A 42 -22.37 27.12 1.91
N SER A 43 -21.85 26.87 3.12
CA SER A 43 -20.56 26.18 3.34
C SER A 43 -20.55 24.75 2.82
N VAL A 44 -21.70 24.07 2.92
CA VAL A 44 -21.86 22.67 2.58
C VAL A 44 -21.90 22.47 1.07
N TYR A 45 -22.70 23.25 0.34
CA TYR A 45 -22.71 23.17 -1.13
C TYR A 45 -21.35 23.49 -1.75
N SER A 46 -20.60 24.40 -1.13
CA SER A 46 -19.27 24.76 -1.58
C SER A 46 -18.28 23.59 -1.43
N ALA A 47 -18.31 22.89 -0.29
CA ALA A 47 -17.51 21.69 -0.08
C ALA A 47 -17.88 20.55 -1.06
N PHE A 48 -19.17 20.33 -1.32
CA PHE A 48 -19.61 19.37 -2.34
C PHE A 48 -19.18 19.78 -3.77
N GLY A 49 -19.14 21.08 -4.07
CA GLY A 49 -18.59 21.60 -5.33
C GLY A 49 -17.12 21.22 -5.56
N ILE A 50 -16.32 21.29 -4.50
CA ILE A 50 -14.92 20.86 -4.52
C ILE A 50 -14.83 19.33 -4.71
N LEU A 51 -15.63 18.55 -3.99
CA LEU A 51 -15.67 17.08 -4.16
C LEU A 51 -16.09 16.63 -5.57
N MET A 52 -17.02 17.34 -6.21
CA MET A 52 -17.35 17.09 -7.62
C MET A 52 -16.14 17.32 -8.55
N SER A 53 -15.22 18.21 -8.18
CA SER A 53 -14.00 18.46 -8.94
C SER A 53 -12.98 17.34 -8.71
N VAL A 54 -12.88 16.81 -7.49
CA VAL A 54 -12.11 15.58 -7.19
C VAL A 54 -12.64 14.38 -7.99
N GLN A 55 -13.96 14.25 -8.11
CA GLN A 55 -14.59 13.17 -8.87
C GLN A 55 -14.17 13.14 -10.35
N LYS A 56 -13.88 14.31 -10.96
CA LYS A 56 -13.46 14.40 -12.36
C LYS A 56 -12.06 13.82 -12.63
N VAL A 57 -11.18 13.83 -11.63
CA VAL A 57 -9.79 13.37 -11.81
C VAL A 57 -9.57 11.94 -11.31
N ALA A 58 -10.53 11.35 -10.61
CA ALA A 58 -10.39 10.04 -9.95
C ALA A 58 -10.05 8.89 -10.93
N GLU A 59 -10.89 8.69 -11.96
CA GLU A 59 -10.66 7.63 -12.97
C GLU A 59 -9.35 7.83 -13.74
N ARG A 60 -9.02 9.09 -14.01
CA ARG A 60 -7.81 9.46 -14.73
C ARG A 60 -6.56 9.13 -13.94
N THR A 61 -6.56 9.40 -12.64
CA THR A 61 -5.41 9.11 -11.77
C THR A 61 -5.15 7.59 -11.74
N ILE A 62 -6.20 6.77 -11.67
CA ILE A 62 -6.09 5.29 -11.74
C ILE A 62 -5.44 4.84 -13.05
N ILE A 63 -5.93 5.36 -14.19
CA ILE A 63 -5.41 4.99 -15.50
C ILE A 63 -3.96 5.46 -15.67
N LEU A 64 -3.62 6.69 -15.24
CA LEU A 64 -2.26 7.23 -15.33
C LEU A 64 -1.27 6.42 -14.50
N ASP A 65 -1.62 6.08 -13.26
CA ASP A 65 -0.79 5.21 -12.41
C ASP A 65 -0.62 3.82 -13.04
N ALA A 66 -1.73 3.21 -13.47
CA ALA A 66 -1.69 1.88 -14.11
C ALA A 66 -0.78 1.88 -15.32
N THR A 67 -0.93 2.82 -16.26
CA THR A 67 -0.13 2.88 -17.51
C THR A 67 1.37 3.02 -17.26
N ARG A 68 1.79 3.69 -16.18
CA ARG A 68 3.21 3.84 -15.83
C ARG A 68 3.74 2.72 -14.93
N SER A 69 2.87 1.92 -14.33
CA SER A 69 3.26 0.83 -13.43
C SER A 69 3.89 -0.37 -14.14
N ASP A 70 4.49 -1.26 -13.35
CA ASP A 70 4.96 -2.59 -13.73
C ASP A 70 3.86 -3.67 -13.74
N LEU A 71 2.61 -3.31 -13.38
CA LEU A 71 1.50 -4.27 -13.23
C LEU A 71 0.69 -4.50 -14.50
N VAL A 72 0.85 -3.65 -15.50
CA VAL A 72 0.10 -3.74 -16.76
C VAL A 72 1.00 -3.91 -17.97
N THR A 73 0.42 -4.45 -19.04
CA THR A 73 0.97 -4.46 -20.38
C THR A 73 -0.12 -4.06 -21.39
N THR A 74 0.28 -3.77 -22.62
CA THR A 74 -0.64 -3.37 -23.70
C THR A 74 -1.23 -4.58 -24.42
N SER A 75 -2.43 -4.44 -24.99
CA SER A 75 -2.97 -5.41 -25.96
C SER A 75 -2.88 -4.92 -27.41
N ALA A 76 -3.30 -5.75 -28.35
CA ALA A 76 -3.48 -5.39 -29.76
C ALA A 76 -4.54 -4.30 -30.02
N TYR A 77 -5.39 -3.99 -29.03
CA TYR A 77 -6.45 -2.97 -29.12
C TYR A 77 -6.11 -1.68 -28.35
N THR A 78 -4.89 -1.57 -27.83
CA THR A 78 -4.43 -0.37 -27.12
C THR A 78 -4.43 0.82 -28.07
N THR A 79 -5.06 1.92 -27.66
CA THR A 79 -5.01 3.17 -28.43
C THR A 79 -3.62 3.80 -28.38
N ASP A 80 -3.26 4.56 -29.41
CA ASP A 80 -1.98 5.28 -29.48
C ASP A 80 -1.75 6.15 -28.23
N SER A 81 -2.78 6.86 -27.76
CA SER A 81 -2.71 7.69 -26.56
C SER A 81 -2.37 6.91 -25.29
N ILE A 82 -2.85 5.67 -25.12
CA ILE A 82 -2.44 4.82 -23.98
C ILE A 82 -1.06 4.23 -24.21
N MET A 83 -0.74 3.83 -25.44
CA MET A 83 0.56 3.26 -25.80
C MET A 83 1.71 4.25 -25.52
N GLU A 84 1.52 5.53 -25.85
CA GLU A 84 2.48 6.61 -25.54
C GLU A 84 2.76 6.73 -24.04
N LEU A 85 1.73 6.60 -23.19
CA LEU A 85 1.87 6.63 -21.73
C LEU A 85 2.64 5.41 -21.22
N VAL A 86 2.31 4.21 -21.70
CA VAL A 86 2.92 2.94 -21.31
C VAL A 86 4.40 2.83 -21.74
N ASN A 87 4.76 3.51 -22.83
CA ASN A 87 6.12 3.55 -23.38
C ASN A 87 6.93 4.79 -22.95
N PHE A 88 6.37 5.62 -22.06
CA PHE A 88 7.01 6.83 -21.54
C PHE A 88 7.46 7.80 -22.66
N GLU A 89 6.60 8.02 -23.66
CA GLU A 89 6.86 8.96 -24.77
C GLU A 89 6.56 10.44 -24.39
N ASN A 90 6.09 10.69 -23.17
CA ASN A 90 5.81 12.01 -22.58
C ASN A 90 5.01 12.96 -23.50
N PRO A 91 3.77 12.60 -23.88
CA PRO A 91 2.95 13.42 -24.74
C PRO A 91 2.56 14.76 -24.08
N GLU A 92 2.30 15.79 -24.88
CA GLU A 92 1.94 17.14 -24.39
C GLU A 92 0.66 17.11 -23.53
N ASP A 93 0.58 17.93 -22.49
CA ASP A 93 -0.66 18.09 -21.72
C ASP A 93 -1.81 18.56 -22.63
N GLY A 94 -3.01 18.00 -22.45
CA GLY A 94 -4.17 18.23 -23.32
C GLY A 94 -4.13 17.51 -24.67
N SER A 95 -3.04 16.80 -25.01
CA SER A 95 -2.96 15.99 -26.24
C SER A 95 -3.96 14.82 -26.26
N ASN A 96 -4.32 14.33 -25.07
CA ASN A 96 -5.34 13.31 -24.88
C ASN A 96 -6.14 13.59 -23.59
N ALA A 97 -7.31 12.97 -23.47
CA ALA A 97 -8.23 13.23 -22.36
C ALA A 97 -7.70 12.80 -20.97
N LEU A 98 -6.62 12.00 -20.92
CA LEU A 98 -6.00 11.54 -19.67
C LEU A 98 -4.94 12.53 -19.13
N LEU A 99 -4.45 13.47 -19.94
CA LEU A 99 -3.50 14.48 -19.49
C LEU A 99 -4.16 15.85 -19.53
N ASN A 100 -4.51 16.36 -18.35
CA ASN A 100 -4.98 17.72 -18.20
C ASN A 100 -4.70 18.21 -16.77
N VAL A 101 -3.56 18.87 -16.63
CA VAL A 101 -3.09 19.44 -15.37
C VAL A 101 -4.04 20.53 -14.83
N ALA A 102 -4.78 21.22 -15.70
CA ALA A 102 -5.70 22.29 -15.32
C ALA A 102 -6.84 21.80 -14.42
N ASP A 103 -7.25 20.53 -14.52
CA ASP A 103 -8.30 19.99 -13.64
C ASP A 103 -7.84 19.87 -12.18
N TYR A 104 -6.55 19.62 -11.93
CA TYR A 104 -6.02 19.61 -10.56
C TYR A 104 -5.91 21.04 -10.01
N TYR A 105 -5.49 22.00 -10.83
CA TYR A 105 -5.48 23.41 -10.43
C TYR A 105 -6.88 24.00 -10.26
N HIS A 106 -7.88 23.45 -10.95
CA HIS A 106 -9.28 23.79 -10.72
C HIS A 106 -9.73 23.38 -9.31
N ILE A 107 -9.33 22.20 -8.82
CA ILE A 107 -9.57 21.78 -7.43
C ILE A 107 -8.89 22.77 -6.47
N ILE A 108 -7.61 23.04 -6.69
CA ILE A 108 -6.81 23.95 -5.85
C ILE A 108 -7.42 25.35 -5.79
N ASN A 109 -7.78 25.92 -6.94
CA ASN A 109 -8.34 27.25 -7.00
C ASN A 109 -9.74 27.30 -6.37
N SER A 110 -10.54 26.25 -6.53
CA SER A 110 -11.82 26.09 -5.82
C SER A 110 -11.64 26.08 -4.29
N CYS A 111 -10.62 25.38 -3.79
CA CYS A 111 -10.24 25.43 -2.39
C CYS A 111 -9.79 26.84 -1.97
N ASN A 112 -8.95 27.52 -2.78
CA ASN A 112 -8.46 28.87 -2.46
C ASN A 112 -9.62 29.87 -2.34
N PHE A 113 -10.58 29.84 -3.26
CA PHE A 113 -11.78 30.68 -3.18
C PHE A 113 -12.60 30.43 -1.92
N TYR A 114 -12.76 29.16 -1.52
CA TYR A 114 -13.44 28.81 -0.27
C TYR A 114 -12.69 29.35 0.94
N LEU A 115 -11.38 29.08 1.04
CA LEU A 115 -10.55 29.43 2.18
C LEU A 115 -10.41 30.95 2.35
N ALA A 116 -10.45 31.72 1.26
CA ALA A 116 -10.42 33.18 1.30
C ALA A 116 -11.71 33.80 1.89
N LYS A 117 -12.82 33.05 1.92
CA LYS A 117 -14.15 33.53 2.36
C LYS A 117 -14.69 32.82 3.61
N ALA A 118 -14.10 31.69 4.00
CA ALA A 118 -14.57 30.89 5.12
C ALA A 118 -14.44 31.64 6.45
N ASP A 119 -15.56 31.91 7.12
CA ASP A 119 -15.58 32.52 8.46
C ASP A 119 -15.55 31.43 9.54
N THR A 120 -14.35 31.14 10.05
CA THR A 120 -14.11 30.15 11.12
C THR A 120 -14.44 30.65 12.54
N VAL A 121 -14.86 31.92 12.66
CA VAL A 121 -15.22 32.58 13.93
C VAL A 121 -16.74 32.64 14.12
N SER A 122 -17.51 32.54 13.03
CA SER A 122 -18.97 32.48 13.08
C SER A 122 -19.46 31.31 13.95
N THR A 123 -20.43 31.57 14.84
CA THR A 123 -21.01 30.55 15.74
C THR A 123 -22.52 30.47 15.59
N LYS A 124 -23.06 29.26 15.45
CA LYS A 124 -24.50 29.00 15.44
C LYS A 124 -24.84 28.00 16.54
N ASN A 125 -25.77 28.37 17.43
CA ASN A 125 -26.13 27.57 18.62
C ASN A 125 -24.92 27.19 19.51
N GLY A 126 -23.90 28.06 19.60
CA GLY A 126 -22.71 27.83 20.43
C GLY A 126 -21.61 26.97 19.80
N TYR A 127 -21.76 26.50 18.56
CA TYR A 127 -20.73 25.79 17.80
C TYR A 127 -20.18 26.67 16.69
N ALA A 128 -18.86 26.65 16.49
CA ALA A 128 -18.23 27.34 15.37
C ALA A 128 -18.67 26.69 14.04
N GLU A 129 -19.37 27.46 13.20
CA GLU A 129 -19.82 27.04 11.87
C GLU A 129 -18.57 26.92 10.97
N MET A 130 -18.55 25.96 10.04
CA MET A 130 -17.52 25.81 9.00
C MET A 130 -16.11 25.33 9.42
N LYS A 131 -15.78 25.13 10.70
CA LYS A 131 -14.41 24.70 11.08
C LYS A 131 -14.01 23.34 10.50
N ARG A 132 -14.93 22.37 10.49
CA ARG A 132 -14.69 21.03 9.90
C ARG A 132 -14.45 21.13 8.41
N GLU A 133 -15.29 21.91 7.72
CA GLU A 133 -15.21 22.15 6.29
C GLU A 133 -13.94 22.92 5.91
N TYR A 134 -13.56 23.94 6.69
CA TYR A 134 -12.30 24.66 6.52
C TYR A 134 -11.11 23.72 6.59
N ALA A 135 -11.03 22.89 7.64
CA ALA A 135 -9.95 21.92 7.79
C ALA A 135 -9.90 20.97 6.58
N GLU A 136 -11.05 20.43 6.19
CA GLU A 136 -11.14 19.53 5.06
C GLU A 136 -10.72 20.17 3.73
N VAL A 137 -11.10 21.42 3.48
CA VAL A 137 -10.71 22.12 2.24
C VAL A 137 -9.19 22.37 2.19
N VAL A 138 -8.54 22.61 3.35
CA VAL A 138 -7.07 22.64 3.45
C VAL A 138 -6.48 21.27 3.09
N ILE A 139 -7.06 20.18 3.59
CA ILE A 139 -6.60 18.82 3.31
C ILE A 139 -6.80 18.44 1.84
N ILE A 140 -7.96 18.71 1.22
CA ILE A 140 -8.22 18.43 -0.20
C ILE A 140 -7.25 19.19 -1.11
N ARG A 141 -6.96 20.47 -0.80
CA ARG A 141 -5.96 21.26 -1.55
C ARG A 141 -4.58 20.59 -1.48
N SER A 142 -4.22 20.09 -0.31
CA SER A 142 -2.94 19.42 -0.06
C SER A 142 -2.87 18.08 -0.79
N TRP A 143 -3.95 17.29 -0.79
CA TRP A 143 -4.07 16.07 -1.58
C TRP A 143 -3.89 16.34 -3.09
N ALA A 144 -4.54 17.38 -3.62
CA ALA A 144 -4.39 17.75 -5.04
C ALA A 144 -2.93 18.10 -5.39
N TYR A 145 -2.21 18.76 -4.47
CA TYR A 145 -0.78 19.00 -4.64
C TYR A 145 0.07 17.72 -4.60
N LEU A 146 -0.23 16.76 -3.72
CA LEU A 146 0.45 15.46 -3.73
C LEU A 146 0.26 14.75 -5.09
N GLN A 147 -0.96 14.78 -5.66
CA GLN A 147 -1.19 14.21 -6.98
C GLN A 147 -0.37 14.91 -8.07
N LEU A 148 -0.28 16.24 -8.03
CA LEU A 148 0.53 17.01 -8.97
C LEU A 148 2.03 16.70 -8.84
N ILE A 149 2.56 16.58 -7.62
CA ILE A 149 3.97 16.22 -7.39
C ILE A 149 4.25 14.82 -7.94
N ASN A 150 3.35 13.86 -7.70
CA ASN A 150 3.49 12.50 -8.22
C ASN A 150 3.50 12.45 -9.75
N LEU A 151 2.66 13.26 -10.41
CA LEU A 151 2.50 13.22 -11.86
C LEU A 151 3.52 14.10 -12.61
N TYR A 152 3.86 15.28 -12.08
CA TYR A 152 4.63 16.32 -12.77
C TYR A 152 5.93 16.72 -12.03
N GLY A 153 6.17 16.18 -10.83
CA GLY A 153 7.40 16.41 -10.06
C GLY A 153 7.38 17.75 -9.35
N THR A 154 7.85 18.81 -10.01
CA THR A 154 7.87 20.17 -9.46
C THR A 154 6.83 21.03 -10.15
N VAL A 155 5.95 21.66 -9.38
CA VAL A 155 4.84 22.46 -9.91
C VAL A 155 4.72 23.80 -9.19
N PRO A 156 4.09 24.81 -9.81
CA PRO A 156 3.74 26.06 -9.14
C PRO A 156 2.90 25.87 -7.87
N TYR A 157 3.24 26.59 -6.81
CA TYR A 157 2.53 26.53 -5.53
C TYR A 157 1.71 27.81 -5.30
N ILE A 158 0.38 27.64 -5.25
CA ILE A 158 -0.60 28.72 -5.30
C ILE A 158 -1.66 28.49 -4.23
N THR A 159 -1.64 29.36 -3.23
CA THR A 159 -2.62 29.35 -2.12
C THR A 159 -3.59 30.52 -2.17
N GLU A 160 -3.40 31.44 -3.11
CA GLU A 160 -4.25 32.62 -3.34
C GLU A 160 -5.31 32.32 -4.43
N PRO A 161 -6.54 32.86 -4.34
CA PRO A 161 -7.54 32.69 -5.38
C PRO A 161 -7.12 33.36 -6.70
N ILE A 162 -7.39 32.68 -7.82
CA ILE A 162 -7.18 33.19 -9.18
C ILE A 162 -8.55 33.49 -9.81
N SER A 163 -8.86 34.76 -10.01
CA SER A 163 -10.11 35.23 -10.64
C SER A 163 -9.93 35.71 -12.08
N SER A 164 -8.69 35.99 -12.48
CA SER A 164 -8.36 36.45 -13.82
C SER A 164 -7.02 35.91 -14.33
N VAL A 165 -6.79 36.00 -15.65
CA VAL A 165 -5.48 35.69 -16.26
C VAL A 165 -4.37 36.61 -15.72
N ALA A 166 -4.70 37.85 -15.35
CA ALA A 166 -3.74 38.76 -14.75
C ALA A 166 -3.28 38.27 -13.37
N ASP A 167 -4.20 37.77 -12.55
CA ASP A 167 -3.90 37.19 -11.23
C ASP A 167 -2.98 35.97 -11.39
N ALA A 168 -3.29 35.10 -12.36
CA ALA A 168 -2.46 33.93 -12.67
C ALA A 168 -1.03 34.34 -13.05
N ASN A 169 -0.88 35.31 -13.95
CA ASN A 169 0.43 35.81 -14.38
C ASN A 169 1.23 36.45 -13.25
N GLU A 170 0.57 37.21 -12.37
CA GLU A 170 1.21 37.81 -11.21
C GLU A 170 1.74 36.73 -10.25
N LEU A 171 0.90 35.74 -9.92
CA LEU A 171 1.26 34.65 -9.01
C LEU A 171 2.37 33.76 -9.60
N MET A 172 2.33 33.49 -10.89
CA MET A 172 3.39 32.75 -11.58
C MET A 172 4.74 33.50 -11.53
N THR A 173 4.73 34.83 -11.57
CA THR A 173 5.95 35.65 -11.46
C THR A 173 6.60 35.55 -10.08
N LYS A 174 5.84 35.23 -9.02
CA LYS A 174 6.40 34.98 -7.68
C LYS A 174 7.33 33.75 -7.65
N GLY A 175 7.17 32.82 -8.61
CA GLY A 175 8.07 31.66 -8.78
C GLY A 175 8.07 30.68 -7.62
N VAL A 176 7.01 30.66 -6.79
CA VAL A 176 6.89 29.75 -5.66
C VAL A 176 6.51 28.36 -6.17
N THR A 177 7.27 27.35 -5.79
CA THR A 177 7.05 25.97 -6.23
C THR A 177 6.87 25.01 -5.07
N ILE A 178 6.25 23.88 -5.38
CA ILE A 178 6.15 22.71 -4.52
C ILE A 178 6.66 21.47 -5.27
N SER A 179 7.37 20.62 -4.55
CA SER A 179 8.00 19.40 -5.03
C SER A 179 8.18 18.43 -3.85
N LYS A 180 8.68 17.23 -4.12
CA LYS A 180 9.06 16.28 -3.05
C LYS A 180 9.96 16.95 -1.99
N ASP A 181 10.88 17.81 -2.40
CA ASP A 181 11.92 18.34 -1.51
C ASP A 181 11.41 19.39 -0.50
N ASN A 182 10.22 19.96 -0.72
CA ASN A 182 9.67 21.03 0.13
C ASN A 182 8.17 20.89 0.48
N VAL A 183 7.50 19.81 0.06
CA VAL A 183 6.07 19.56 0.32
C VAL A 183 5.66 19.72 1.78
N VAL A 184 6.43 19.18 2.75
CA VAL A 184 6.10 19.28 4.17
C VAL A 184 6.13 20.74 4.63
N ASP A 185 7.19 21.48 4.30
CA ASP A 185 7.32 22.89 4.68
C ASP A 185 6.14 23.71 4.14
N ARG A 186 5.75 23.48 2.87
CA ARG A 186 4.58 24.13 2.25
C ARG A 186 3.27 23.77 2.94
N PHE A 187 3.10 22.52 3.33
CA PHE A 187 1.89 22.07 4.02
C PHE A 187 1.77 22.68 5.42
N LEU A 188 2.89 22.76 6.15
CA LEU A 188 2.92 23.43 7.46
C LEU A 188 2.64 24.93 7.34
N GLU A 189 3.27 25.62 6.36
CA GLU A 189 3.03 27.04 6.06
C GLU A 189 1.56 27.34 5.70
N SER A 190 0.88 26.40 5.04
CA SER A 190 -0.50 26.56 4.57
C SER A 190 -1.57 26.07 5.54
N GLY A 191 -1.18 25.70 6.76
CA GLY A 191 -2.11 25.42 7.86
C GLY A 191 -2.60 23.97 7.95
N VAL A 192 -1.93 23.01 7.30
CA VAL A 192 -2.31 21.59 7.35
C VAL A 192 -2.27 21.04 8.78
N MET A 193 -1.29 21.44 9.60
CA MET A 193 -1.23 21.01 11.01
C MET A 193 -2.42 21.53 11.83
N ASN A 194 -2.84 22.78 11.61
CA ASN A 194 -4.05 23.32 12.24
C ASN A 194 -5.31 22.55 11.76
N ALA A 195 -5.37 22.17 10.47
CA ALA A 195 -6.45 21.32 9.97
C ALA A 195 -6.46 19.93 10.63
N TYR A 196 -5.29 19.33 10.84
CA TYR A 196 -5.15 18.09 11.62
C TYR A 196 -5.68 18.24 13.05
N GLU A 197 -5.29 19.28 13.77
CA GLU A 197 -5.78 19.55 15.13
C GLU A 197 -7.30 19.76 15.18
N ILE A 198 -7.87 20.43 14.16
CA ILE A 198 -9.32 20.58 14.02
C ILE A 198 -9.98 19.23 13.77
N GLN A 199 -9.47 18.39 12.87
CA GLN A 199 -10.03 17.06 12.62
C GLN A 199 -9.88 16.13 13.84
N ALA A 200 -8.79 16.25 14.60
CA ALA A 200 -8.59 15.50 15.84
C ALA A 200 -9.60 15.89 16.93
N SER A 201 -9.94 17.19 17.03
CA SER A 201 -10.87 17.69 18.05
C SER A 201 -12.35 17.62 17.65
N LEU A 202 -12.68 17.83 16.37
CA LEU A 202 -14.05 17.94 15.89
C LEU A 202 -14.50 16.78 15.01
N GLY A 203 -13.59 15.95 14.52
CA GLY A 203 -13.86 14.91 13.51
C GLY A 203 -14.03 15.47 12.08
N LEU A 204 -14.18 14.56 11.13
CA LEU A 204 -14.45 14.89 9.72
C LEU A 204 -15.87 15.45 9.52
N PRO A 205 -16.11 16.21 8.44
CA PRO A 205 -17.47 16.56 8.05
C PRO A 205 -18.33 15.30 7.79
N ASN A 206 -19.61 15.34 8.19
CA ASN A 206 -20.57 14.27 7.88
C ASN A 206 -21.98 14.83 7.71
N TYR A 207 -22.54 14.58 6.53
CA TYR A 207 -23.88 15.01 6.10
C TYR A 207 -24.80 13.82 5.81
N SER A 208 -24.65 12.71 6.54
CA SER A 208 -25.36 11.44 6.31
C SER A 208 -24.91 10.78 4.99
N SER A 209 -25.83 10.14 4.28
CA SER A 209 -25.54 9.36 3.08
C SER A 209 -26.02 10.02 1.79
N VAL A 210 -25.25 9.86 0.71
CA VAL A 210 -25.62 10.26 -0.66
C VAL A 210 -25.91 9.03 -1.52
N SER A 211 -26.98 9.10 -2.32
CA SER A 211 -27.40 8.00 -3.21
C SER A 211 -26.79 8.14 -4.60
N THR A 212 -26.28 7.04 -5.13
CA THR A 212 -25.75 6.92 -6.51
C THR A 212 -26.75 6.29 -7.47
N GLY A 213 -27.94 5.96 -6.99
CA GLY A 213 -28.96 5.18 -7.69
C GLY A 213 -28.75 3.66 -7.66
N SER A 214 -27.53 3.18 -7.38
CA SER A 214 -27.23 1.74 -7.15
C SER A 214 -26.98 1.43 -5.67
N GLY A 215 -26.42 2.39 -4.92
CA GLY A 215 -26.18 2.29 -3.49
C GLY A 215 -26.18 3.66 -2.81
N SER A 216 -25.87 3.68 -1.52
CA SER A 216 -25.69 4.90 -0.74
C SER A 216 -24.33 4.90 -0.07
N PHE A 217 -23.66 6.05 -0.03
CA PHE A 217 -22.34 6.23 0.58
C PHE A 217 -22.40 7.23 1.71
N ASN A 218 -21.74 6.94 2.82
CA ASN A 218 -21.59 7.92 3.88
C ASN A 218 -20.68 9.05 3.39
N THR A 219 -21.13 10.29 3.52
CA THR A 219 -20.39 11.48 3.08
C THR A 219 -19.05 11.65 3.79
N CYS A 220 -18.90 11.15 5.03
CA CYS A 220 -17.62 11.15 5.73
C CYS A 220 -16.51 10.40 4.96
N GLN A 221 -16.86 9.33 4.23
CA GLN A 221 -15.90 8.59 3.41
C GLN A 221 -15.45 9.34 2.14
N MET A 222 -16.04 10.48 1.83
CA MET A 222 -15.62 11.32 0.70
C MET A 222 -14.54 12.35 1.11
N PHE A 223 -14.28 12.44 2.41
CA PHE A 223 -13.35 13.39 3.01
C PHE A 223 -12.06 12.69 3.45
N PHE A 224 -10.97 13.45 3.51
CA PHE A 224 -9.62 12.95 3.68
C PHE A 224 -9.15 13.13 5.13
N PRO A 225 -8.73 12.05 5.83
CA PRO A 225 -8.05 12.17 7.11
C PRO A 225 -6.71 12.91 6.94
N ALA A 226 -6.49 13.95 7.75
CA ALA A 226 -5.28 14.75 7.71
C ALA A 226 -4.02 13.92 8.01
N GLU A 227 -4.15 12.89 8.85
CA GLU A 227 -3.09 11.94 9.18
C GLU A 227 -2.52 11.26 7.92
N LEU A 228 -3.38 10.85 6.98
CA LEU A 228 -2.94 10.18 5.75
C LEU A 228 -2.17 11.13 4.82
N ILE A 229 -2.65 12.37 4.69
CA ILE A 229 -2.01 13.39 3.85
C ILE A 229 -0.67 13.85 4.44
N LEU A 230 -0.58 14.02 5.77
CA LEU A 230 0.68 14.32 6.45
C LEU A 230 1.64 13.13 6.40
N GLY A 231 1.16 11.90 6.63
CA GLY A 231 1.96 10.69 6.53
C GLY A 231 2.61 10.52 5.16
N ASP A 232 1.81 10.65 4.08
CA ASP A 232 2.32 10.58 2.71
C ASP A 232 3.32 11.70 2.39
N ALA A 233 3.09 12.92 2.87
CA ALA A 233 4.01 14.05 2.67
C ALA A 233 5.35 13.85 3.42
N TYR A 234 5.30 13.37 4.66
CA TYR A 234 6.50 13.05 5.44
C TYR A 234 7.27 11.89 4.81
N LEU A 235 6.56 10.83 4.39
CA LEU A 235 7.17 9.68 3.74
C LEU A 235 7.86 10.10 2.44
N MET A 236 7.19 10.91 1.61
CA MET A 236 7.77 11.46 0.38
C MET A 236 9.05 12.28 0.60
N GLN A 237 9.20 12.91 1.76
CA GLN A 237 10.40 13.65 2.17
C GLN A 237 11.45 12.83 2.94
N ASN A 238 11.29 11.51 3.03
CA ASN A 238 12.14 10.65 3.83
C ASN A 238 12.11 10.98 5.34
N GLN A 239 11.06 11.66 5.84
CA GLN A 239 10.86 11.89 7.27
C GLN A 239 10.15 10.69 7.90
N TYR A 240 10.84 9.54 7.92
CA TYR A 240 10.25 8.22 8.23
C TYR A 240 9.56 8.16 9.60
N GLN A 241 10.21 8.69 10.64
CA GLN A 241 9.64 8.70 11.99
C GLN A 241 8.30 9.42 12.06
N LYS A 242 8.22 10.63 11.49
CA LYS A 242 6.98 11.41 11.46
C LYS A 242 5.91 10.77 10.58
N ALA A 243 6.31 10.11 9.49
CA ALA A 243 5.38 9.36 8.67
C ALA A 243 4.74 8.21 9.46
N ALA A 244 5.58 7.40 10.14
CA ALA A 244 5.12 6.33 11.02
C ALA A 244 4.22 6.85 12.15
N GLU A 245 4.57 7.98 12.78
CA GLU A 245 3.74 8.66 13.78
C GLU A 245 2.34 9.00 13.25
N MET A 246 2.25 9.62 12.06
CA MET A 246 0.96 9.98 11.48
C MET A 246 0.11 8.76 11.11
N TYR A 247 0.71 7.70 10.54
CA TYR A 247 -0.01 6.47 10.25
C TYR A 247 -0.46 5.76 11.53
N PHE A 248 0.39 5.71 12.56
CA PHE A 248 0.04 5.15 13.86
C PHE A 248 -1.13 5.91 14.51
N HIS A 249 -1.08 7.26 14.52
CA HIS A 249 -2.18 8.10 15.00
C HIS A 249 -3.49 7.81 14.25
N PHE A 250 -3.42 7.59 12.93
CA PHE A 250 -4.60 7.20 12.15
C PHE A 250 -5.18 5.86 12.62
N PHE A 251 -4.33 4.85 12.85
CA PHE A 251 -4.78 3.54 13.30
C PHE A 251 -5.35 3.58 14.72
N ASP A 252 -4.67 4.24 15.67
CA ASP A 252 -5.06 4.27 17.08
C ASP A 252 -6.37 5.06 17.31
N LYS A 253 -6.56 6.17 16.59
CA LYS A 253 -7.79 6.97 16.64
C LYS A 253 -9.04 6.19 16.21
N SER A 254 -8.88 5.13 15.41
CA SER A 254 -10.00 4.35 14.87
C SER A 254 -10.83 3.64 15.95
N TYR A 255 -10.28 3.41 17.15
CA TYR A 255 -10.97 2.73 18.26
C TYR A 255 -11.73 3.66 19.22
N TYR A 256 -11.13 4.79 19.59
CA TYR A 256 -11.65 5.67 20.65
C TYR A 256 -12.94 6.43 20.29
N ASN A 257 -13.28 6.53 19.01
CA ASN A 257 -14.43 7.32 18.56
C ASN A 257 -15.80 6.64 18.70
N ASN A 258 -15.89 5.44 19.30
CA ASN A 258 -17.18 4.78 19.54
C ASN A 258 -18.11 5.52 20.51
N ASN A 259 -17.58 6.44 21.35
CA ASN A 259 -18.37 7.21 22.33
C ASN A 259 -18.72 8.64 21.91
N ILE A 260 -18.27 9.09 20.74
CA ILE A 260 -18.70 10.36 20.15
C ILE A 260 -19.73 10.03 19.07
N ARG A 261 -20.95 10.59 19.16
CA ARG A 261 -21.98 10.52 18.10
C ARG A 261 -21.60 11.32 16.84
N PHE A 262 -20.34 11.26 16.42
CA PHE A 262 -19.78 11.87 15.22
C PHE A 262 -18.81 10.87 14.55
N THR A 263 -19.41 9.88 13.89
CA THR A 263 -19.00 9.28 12.61
C THR A 263 -17.53 9.44 12.15
N THR A 264 -16.65 8.56 12.59
CA THR A 264 -15.59 8.01 11.73
C THR A 264 -15.82 6.51 11.65
N PRO A 265 -16.24 5.95 10.50
CA PRO A 265 -16.66 4.55 10.42
C PRO A 265 -15.47 3.58 10.21
N TYR A 266 -14.25 4.03 10.45
CA TYR A 266 -13.04 3.26 10.19
C TYR A 266 -12.72 2.37 11.40
N ASN A 267 -12.64 1.07 11.14
CA ASN A 267 -11.93 0.14 12.00
C ASN A 267 -10.73 -0.30 11.18
N ALA A 268 -9.58 0.33 11.40
CA ALA A 268 -8.35 0.12 10.64
C ALA A 268 -7.55 -1.11 11.14
N ASN A 269 -8.11 -1.84 12.12
CA ASN A 269 -7.52 -3.06 12.66
C ASN A 269 -7.42 -4.12 11.55
N MET A 270 -6.22 -4.68 11.38
CA MET A 270 -5.93 -5.73 10.39
C MET A 270 -6.75 -7.02 10.65
N ASN A 271 -7.28 -7.20 11.86
CA ASN A 271 -7.94 -8.43 12.32
C ASN A 271 -9.35 -8.65 11.74
N ASN A 272 -9.95 -7.67 11.05
CA ASN A 272 -11.22 -7.87 10.32
C ASN A 272 -10.96 -8.25 8.85
N SER A 273 -10.11 -9.26 8.63
CA SER A 273 -9.53 -9.53 7.32
C SER A 273 -10.54 -10.08 6.32
N TYR A 274 -10.57 -9.44 5.16
CA TYR A 274 -11.13 -10.02 3.95
C TYR A 274 -10.04 -10.83 3.27
N TYR A 275 -10.34 -12.05 2.83
CA TYR A 275 -9.34 -12.94 2.26
C TYR A 275 -9.94 -13.79 1.13
N MET A 276 -9.06 -14.31 0.29
CA MET A 276 -9.35 -15.37 -0.65
C MET A 276 -9.19 -16.71 0.06
N THR A 277 -10.11 -17.65 -0.19
CA THR A 277 -10.01 -19.00 0.38
C THR A 277 -9.83 -20.01 -0.72
N ALA A 278 -8.86 -20.90 -0.57
CA ALA A 278 -8.74 -22.13 -1.34
C ALA A 278 -9.19 -23.33 -0.51
N GLY A 279 -9.90 -24.27 -1.13
CA GLY A 279 -10.28 -25.55 -0.53
C GLY A 279 -10.07 -26.71 -1.51
N VAL A 280 -10.03 -27.93 -1.00
CA VAL A 280 -9.92 -29.14 -1.83
C VAL A 280 -11.31 -29.65 -2.18
N ALA A 281 -11.56 -29.91 -3.46
CA ALA A 281 -12.81 -30.47 -3.97
C ALA A 281 -12.56 -31.64 -4.94
N GLY A 282 -13.62 -32.40 -5.25
CA GLY A 282 -13.59 -33.55 -6.16
C GLY A 282 -13.51 -34.91 -5.45
N SER A 283 -13.47 -35.98 -6.24
CA SER A 283 -13.27 -37.35 -5.76
C SER A 283 -11.78 -37.63 -5.53
N SER A 284 -11.45 -38.75 -4.87
CA SER A 284 -10.06 -39.18 -4.65
C SER A 284 -9.21 -39.18 -5.94
N ASP A 285 -9.82 -39.54 -7.06
CA ASP A 285 -9.14 -39.75 -8.34
C ASP A 285 -9.11 -38.49 -9.23
N ASN A 286 -9.80 -37.41 -8.82
CA ASN A 286 -9.89 -36.16 -9.58
C ASN A 286 -10.05 -34.97 -8.61
N ARG A 287 -9.07 -34.81 -7.71
CA ARG A 287 -9.01 -33.69 -6.77
C ARG A 287 -8.53 -32.41 -7.47
N TYR A 288 -9.11 -31.27 -7.09
CA TYR A 288 -8.72 -29.94 -7.55
C TYR A 288 -8.90 -28.93 -6.42
N TYR A 289 -8.24 -27.78 -6.55
CA TYR A 289 -8.44 -26.65 -5.64
C TYR A 289 -9.55 -25.74 -6.14
N ASP A 290 -10.52 -25.48 -5.27
CA ASP A 290 -11.60 -24.53 -5.46
C ASP A 290 -11.30 -23.24 -4.73
N LEU A 291 -11.38 -22.13 -5.45
CA LEU A 291 -11.17 -20.78 -4.91
C LEU A 291 -12.49 -20.08 -4.68
N THR A 292 -12.63 -19.50 -3.48
CA THR A 292 -13.73 -18.62 -3.11
C THR A 292 -13.23 -17.20 -2.85
N ARG A 293 -13.98 -16.23 -3.36
CA ARG A 293 -13.62 -14.81 -3.34
C ARG A 293 -14.64 -13.92 -2.64
N TYR A 294 -15.64 -14.49 -1.97
CA TYR A 294 -16.74 -13.72 -1.38
C TYR A 294 -16.25 -12.74 -0.31
N SER A 295 -15.46 -13.23 0.64
CA SER A 295 -14.84 -12.40 1.68
C SER A 295 -14.00 -11.31 1.01
N TRP A 296 -13.05 -11.66 0.16
CA TRP A 296 -12.24 -10.67 -0.56
C TRP A 296 -13.02 -9.56 -1.27
N LEU A 297 -14.10 -9.90 -2.00
CA LEU A 297 -14.91 -8.91 -2.72
C LEU A 297 -15.66 -7.94 -1.80
N ASP A 298 -15.99 -8.35 -0.57
CA ASP A 298 -16.66 -7.48 0.39
C ASP A 298 -15.77 -6.29 0.80
N ALA A 299 -14.44 -6.40 0.66
CA ALA A 299 -13.50 -5.30 0.83
C ALA A 299 -13.79 -4.10 -0.08
N PHE A 300 -14.44 -4.34 -1.23
CA PHE A 300 -14.77 -3.34 -2.23
C PHE A 300 -16.25 -2.92 -2.21
N SER A 301 -17.08 -3.55 -1.36
CA SER A 301 -18.52 -3.31 -1.31
C SER A 301 -18.89 -1.92 -0.77
N SER A 302 -19.99 -1.33 -1.28
CA SER A 302 -20.44 0.02 -0.94
C SER A 302 -20.74 0.26 0.54
N ASN A 303 -21.03 -0.79 1.31
CA ASN A 303 -21.32 -0.72 2.75
C ASN A 303 -20.08 -0.98 3.62
N ASN A 304 -18.94 -1.36 3.04
CA ASN A 304 -17.72 -1.61 3.79
C ASN A 304 -17.00 -0.28 4.08
N THR A 305 -16.91 0.04 5.38
CA THR A 305 -16.21 1.22 5.90
C THR A 305 -14.89 0.89 6.57
N ARG A 306 -14.52 -0.39 6.65
CA ARG A 306 -13.28 -0.86 7.29
C ARG A 306 -12.11 -0.86 6.31
N GLU A 307 -12.37 -1.26 5.06
CA GLU A 307 -11.34 -1.37 4.02
C GLU A 307 -11.19 -0.09 3.20
N ARG A 308 -12.27 0.65 2.97
CA ARG A 308 -12.28 1.82 2.09
C ARG A 308 -12.33 3.10 2.92
N LEU A 309 -11.20 3.79 2.94
CA LEU A 309 -11.01 4.96 3.78
C LEU A 309 -11.55 6.21 3.10
N VAL A 310 -11.06 6.49 1.88
CA VAL A 310 -11.52 7.62 1.07
C VAL A 310 -12.07 7.11 -0.26
N VAL A 311 -13.29 7.51 -0.60
CA VAL A 311 -14.06 6.99 -1.74
C VAL A 311 -14.58 8.13 -2.60
N VAL A 312 -14.35 8.01 -3.91
CA VAL A 312 -15.08 8.74 -4.94
C VAL A 312 -16.22 7.86 -5.44
N ALA A 313 -17.45 8.33 -5.28
CA ALA A 313 -18.64 7.60 -5.72
C ALA A 313 -18.90 7.86 -7.22
N GLY A 314 -19.26 6.84 -7.99
CA GLY A 314 -19.81 6.98 -9.35
C GLY A 314 -21.33 6.83 -9.33
N ALA A 315 -22.03 7.48 -10.25
CA ALA A 315 -23.49 7.42 -10.35
C ALA A 315 -23.98 6.48 -11.46
N THR A 316 -25.20 5.98 -11.29
CA THR A 316 -25.90 5.17 -12.31
C THR A 316 -26.43 5.99 -13.49
N SER A 317 -26.65 7.29 -13.27
CA SER A 317 -27.10 8.24 -14.28
C SER A 317 -26.75 9.67 -13.86
N SER A 318 -26.79 10.59 -14.84
CA SER A 318 -26.57 12.02 -14.61
C SER A 318 -27.56 12.68 -13.63
N GLN A 319 -28.68 12.01 -13.32
CA GLN A 319 -29.63 12.47 -12.32
C GLN A 319 -29.09 12.31 -10.88
N TYR A 320 -28.30 11.26 -10.63
CA TYR A 320 -27.74 10.96 -9.31
C TYR A 320 -26.32 11.51 -9.12
N GLY A 321 -25.63 11.86 -10.21
CA GLY A 321 -24.27 12.41 -10.18
C GLY A 321 -23.51 12.09 -11.45
N GLN A 322 -22.18 12.24 -11.42
CA GLN A 322 -21.34 11.89 -12.56
C GLN A 322 -21.28 10.38 -12.77
N VAL A 323 -21.51 9.96 -14.02
CA VAL A 323 -21.34 8.56 -14.44
C VAL A 323 -19.86 8.35 -14.75
N LEU A 324 -19.25 7.35 -14.10
CA LEU A 324 -17.83 7.01 -14.22
C LEU A 324 -17.71 5.62 -14.84
N THR A 325 -17.12 5.54 -16.05
CA THR A 325 -17.01 4.30 -16.84
C THR A 325 -15.69 4.14 -17.58
N SER A 326 -14.78 5.10 -17.49
CA SER A 326 -13.53 5.11 -18.26
C SER A 326 -12.57 4.02 -17.80
N VAL A 327 -12.44 3.78 -16.49
CA VAL A 327 -11.53 2.74 -15.96
C VAL A 327 -11.96 1.36 -16.45
N GLN A 328 -13.27 1.08 -16.41
CA GLN A 328 -13.86 -0.17 -16.90
C GLN A 328 -13.57 -0.37 -18.39
N ASN A 329 -13.76 0.69 -19.18
CA ASN A 329 -13.52 0.65 -20.62
C ASN A 329 -12.06 0.38 -20.95
N VAL A 330 -11.10 0.99 -20.24
CA VAL A 330 -9.65 0.76 -20.45
C VAL A 330 -9.24 -0.65 -20.06
N PHE A 331 -9.88 -1.23 -19.04
CA PHE A 331 -9.60 -2.58 -18.55
C PHE A 331 -10.37 -3.70 -19.27
N GLY A 332 -11.08 -3.40 -20.37
CA GLY A 332 -11.68 -4.45 -21.20
C GLY A 332 -13.18 -4.67 -21.07
N PHE A 333 -13.91 -3.69 -20.54
CA PHE A 333 -15.35 -3.84 -20.36
C PHE A 333 -16.12 -2.82 -21.18
N THR A 334 -17.11 -3.30 -21.91
CA THR A 334 -18.13 -2.42 -22.48
C THR A 334 -19.11 -2.01 -21.39
N THR A 335 -19.48 -0.73 -21.39
CA THR A 335 -20.43 -0.16 -20.43
C THR A 335 -21.67 0.38 -21.16
N SER A 336 -22.87 0.04 -20.68
CA SER A 336 -24.12 0.56 -21.24
C SER A 336 -25.14 0.90 -20.16
N VAL A 337 -25.76 2.07 -20.26
CA VAL A 337 -26.81 2.50 -19.34
C VAL A 337 -28.13 1.86 -19.77
N ARG A 338 -28.65 0.91 -19.00
CA ARG A 338 -29.99 0.36 -19.24
C ARG A 338 -31.06 1.32 -18.69
N ARG A 339 -32.25 1.33 -19.28
CA ARG A 339 -33.42 2.07 -18.76
C ARG A 339 -33.77 1.54 -17.37
N GLY A 340 -33.24 2.17 -16.32
CA GLY A 340 -33.47 1.81 -14.93
C GLY A 340 -32.18 1.49 -14.17
N SER A 341 -31.65 2.50 -13.48
CA SER A 341 -30.81 2.45 -12.27
C SER A 341 -29.53 1.58 -12.25
N ASN A 342 -29.10 0.95 -13.34
CA ASN A 342 -27.86 0.15 -13.36
C ASN A 342 -27.09 0.27 -14.70
N ILE A 343 -25.78 0.42 -14.60
CA ILE A 343 -24.80 0.29 -15.68
C ILE A 343 -24.54 -1.20 -15.91
N SER A 344 -24.89 -1.68 -17.10
CA SER A 344 -24.57 -3.02 -17.56
C SER A 344 -23.11 -3.04 -18.02
N VAL A 345 -22.35 -4.05 -17.56
CA VAL A 345 -20.94 -4.24 -17.89
C VAL A 345 -20.74 -5.63 -18.49
N SER A 346 -19.95 -5.73 -19.56
CA SER A 346 -19.64 -6.99 -20.23
C SER A 346 -18.19 -6.98 -20.71
N ALA A 347 -17.44 -8.04 -20.38
CA ALA A 347 -16.09 -8.25 -20.87
C ALA A 347 -16.06 -8.29 -22.40
N ASN A 348 -15.12 -7.58 -23.00
CA ASN A 348 -14.96 -7.45 -24.44
C ASN A 348 -13.46 -7.27 -24.78
N ASN A 349 -12.93 -8.13 -25.64
CA ASN A 349 -11.53 -8.14 -26.03
C ASN A 349 -11.11 -6.84 -26.74
N GLU A 350 -11.96 -6.25 -27.58
CA GLU A 350 -11.66 -5.00 -28.30
C GLU A 350 -11.52 -3.80 -27.37
N TYR A 351 -12.01 -3.88 -26.13
CA TYR A 351 -11.87 -2.85 -25.12
C TYR A 351 -10.66 -3.08 -24.21
N GLN A 352 -9.96 -4.22 -24.31
CA GLN A 352 -8.85 -4.55 -23.41
C GLN A 352 -7.61 -3.72 -23.73
N GLN A 353 -7.57 -2.43 -23.42
CA GLN A 353 -6.40 -1.60 -23.72
C GLN A 353 -5.23 -1.92 -22.78
N LEU A 354 -5.52 -2.23 -21.52
CA LEU A 354 -4.52 -2.69 -20.55
C LEU A 354 -4.84 -4.11 -20.07
N LEU A 355 -3.81 -4.93 -20.03
CA LEU A 355 -3.82 -6.31 -19.54
C LEU A 355 -2.94 -6.41 -18.29
N PRO A 356 -3.16 -7.38 -17.39
CA PRO A 356 -2.19 -7.68 -16.34
C PRO A 356 -0.85 -8.07 -16.97
N SER A 357 0.25 -7.53 -16.45
CA SER A 357 1.60 -7.81 -16.96
C SER A 357 2.04 -9.24 -16.62
N GLN A 358 2.98 -9.80 -17.39
CA GLN A 358 3.51 -11.13 -17.12
C GLN A 358 4.28 -11.18 -15.79
N GLY A 359 4.93 -10.09 -15.41
CA GLY A 359 5.58 -9.89 -14.12
C GLY A 359 4.57 -9.98 -12.97
N TYR A 360 3.42 -9.30 -13.09
CA TYR A 360 2.35 -9.40 -12.10
C TYR A 360 1.80 -10.83 -12.00
N ILE A 361 1.49 -11.46 -13.14
CA ILE A 361 0.95 -12.84 -13.17
C ILE A 361 1.94 -13.82 -12.53
N SER A 362 3.22 -13.76 -12.91
CA SER A 362 4.25 -14.66 -12.40
C SER A 362 4.58 -14.39 -10.93
N LEU A 363 4.51 -13.14 -10.45
CA LEU A 363 4.64 -12.82 -9.03
C LEU A 363 3.56 -13.54 -8.21
N ASN A 364 2.30 -13.45 -8.63
CA ASN A 364 1.20 -14.16 -7.98
C ASN A 364 1.43 -15.68 -8.04
N GLN A 365 1.82 -16.22 -9.20
CA GLN A 365 2.07 -17.66 -9.35
C GLN A 365 3.26 -18.17 -8.52
N SER A 366 4.22 -17.31 -8.19
CA SER A 366 5.38 -17.66 -7.38
C SER A 366 5.12 -17.68 -5.88
N GLN A 367 3.96 -17.20 -5.43
CA GLN A 367 3.56 -17.32 -4.03
C GLN A 367 3.11 -18.76 -3.72
N VAL A 368 2.97 -19.09 -2.45
CA VAL A 368 2.50 -20.39 -2.01
C VAL A 368 1.28 -20.21 -1.13
N TYR A 369 0.14 -20.79 -1.54
CA TYR A 369 -1.05 -20.80 -0.72
C TYR A 369 -0.93 -21.90 0.34
N ASN A 370 -0.99 -21.54 1.62
CA ASN A 370 -0.95 -22.45 2.75
C ASN A 370 -2.26 -22.40 3.53
N ASN A 371 -2.77 -23.57 3.90
CA ASN A 371 -3.96 -23.67 4.74
C ASN A 371 -3.65 -24.43 6.03
N TYR A 372 -4.06 -23.86 7.17
CA TYR A 372 -3.91 -24.51 8.47
C TYR A 372 -5.26 -25.02 8.99
N SER A 373 -5.30 -26.28 9.43
CA SER A 373 -6.46 -26.91 10.05
C SER A 373 -6.26 -27.02 11.57
N PRO A 374 -6.99 -26.22 12.39
CA PRO A 374 -6.86 -26.28 13.85
C PRO A 374 -7.39 -27.60 14.45
N LEU A 375 -8.24 -28.33 13.73
CA LEU A 375 -8.85 -29.58 14.23
C LEU A 375 -7.86 -30.73 14.32
N ILE A 376 -6.82 -30.72 13.49
CA ILE A 376 -5.82 -31.79 13.38
C ILE A 376 -4.38 -31.26 13.50
N ASP A 377 -4.24 -29.97 13.82
CA ASP A 377 -2.96 -29.25 13.94
C ASP A 377 -2.01 -29.51 12.76
N PHE A 378 -2.51 -29.22 11.55
CA PHE A 378 -1.82 -29.55 10.31
C PHE A 378 -1.87 -28.40 9.31
N SER A 379 -0.73 -28.06 8.70
CA SER A 379 -0.62 -27.11 7.60
C SER A 379 -0.34 -27.83 6.29
N GLU A 380 -1.09 -27.49 5.24
CA GLU A 380 -0.95 -28.03 3.90
C GLU A 380 -0.71 -26.91 2.88
N SER A 381 0.29 -27.07 2.01
CA SER A 381 0.53 -26.19 0.87
C SER A 381 -0.26 -26.65 -0.35
N TYR A 382 -0.93 -25.73 -1.04
CA TYR A 382 -1.72 -26.03 -2.23
C TYR A 382 -0.96 -25.68 -3.51
N ASP A 383 -0.45 -26.70 -4.18
CA ASP A 383 0.40 -26.55 -5.37
C ASP A 383 -0.37 -25.93 -6.57
N GLY A 384 0.29 -25.02 -7.28
CA GLY A 384 -0.27 -24.34 -8.45
C GLY A 384 -1.35 -23.28 -8.18
N VAL A 385 -1.77 -23.06 -6.93
CA VAL A 385 -2.71 -21.99 -6.57
C VAL A 385 -2.04 -20.61 -6.65
N GLY A 386 -0.81 -20.48 -6.15
CA GLY A 386 -0.15 -19.19 -6.02
C GLY A 386 -0.88 -18.26 -5.05
N ASP A 387 -0.81 -16.96 -5.30
CA ASP A 387 -1.64 -15.97 -4.61
C ASP A 387 -3.06 -16.01 -5.19
N ALA A 388 -4.03 -16.32 -4.32
CA ALA A 388 -5.41 -16.45 -4.73
C ALA A 388 -6.04 -15.10 -5.14
N ARG A 389 -5.49 -13.95 -4.71
CA ARG A 389 -6.00 -12.61 -5.12
C ARG A 389 -5.95 -12.42 -6.62
N LEU A 390 -5.01 -13.07 -7.33
CA LEU A 390 -4.93 -13.06 -8.80
C LEU A 390 -6.28 -13.35 -9.47
N TYR A 391 -7.08 -14.25 -8.89
CA TYR A 391 -8.36 -14.70 -9.43
C TYR A 391 -9.52 -13.73 -9.13
N ALA A 392 -9.28 -12.70 -8.32
CA ALA A 392 -10.22 -11.63 -8.01
C ALA A 392 -9.74 -10.24 -8.44
N THR A 393 -8.50 -10.12 -8.92
CA THR A 393 -7.94 -8.90 -9.51
C THR A 393 -7.80 -9.02 -11.02
N ALA A 394 -7.40 -10.19 -11.51
CA ALA A 394 -7.13 -10.47 -12.92
C ALA A 394 -7.60 -11.88 -13.35
N PRO A 395 -8.90 -12.22 -13.19
CA PRO A 395 -9.41 -13.53 -13.55
C PRO A 395 -9.25 -13.84 -15.05
N MET A 396 -9.15 -15.13 -15.35
CA MET A 396 -9.28 -15.63 -16.73
C MET A 396 -10.75 -15.53 -17.15
N VAL A 397 -11.01 -15.00 -18.34
CA VAL A 397 -12.36 -14.92 -18.93
C VAL A 397 -12.36 -15.50 -20.33
N GLU A 398 -13.52 -15.94 -20.80
CA GLU A 398 -13.75 -16.32 -22.20
C GLU A 398 -14.61 -15.24 -22.87
N PHE A 399 -14.11 -14.67 -23.96
CA PHE A 399 -14.81 -13.64 -24.71
C PHE A 399 -15.83 -14.24 -25.67
N ALA A 400 -16.68 -13.38 -26.23
CA ALA A 400 -17.72 -13.78 -27.17
C ALA A 400 -17.19 -14.46 -28.45
N ASP A 401 -15.92 -14.20 -28.82
CA ASP A 401 -15.24 -14.83 -29.96
C ASP A 401 -14.59 -16.18 -29.62
N GLY A 402 -14.71 -16.64 -28.36
CA GLY A 402 -14.13 -17.89 -27.85
C GLY A 402 -12.67 -17.78 -27.42
N THR A 403 -12.03 -16.60 -27.57
CA THR A 403 -10.68 -16.38 -27.05
C THR A 403 -10.70 -16.29 -25.52
N ARG A 404 -9.59 -16.67 -24.89
CA ARG A 404 -9.42 -16.57 -23.43
C ARG A 404 -8.25 -15.67 -23.11
N SER A 405 -8.47 -14.72 -22.20
CA SER A 405 -7.42 -13.87 -21.65
C SER A 405 -7.74 -13.52 -20.21
N ARG A 406 -6.72 -13.11 -19.45
CA ARG A 406 -6.94 -12.46 -18.17
C ARG A 406 -7.41 -11.03 -18.40
N ILE A 407 -8.31 -10.57 -17.54
CA ILE A 407 -8.88 -9.22 -17.59
C ILE A 407 -8.85 -8.62 -16.18
N ILE A 408 -8.61 -7.31 -16.06
CA ILE A 408 -8.56 -6.63 -14.76
C ILE A 408 -9.99 -6.32 -14.31
N ASP A 409 -10.54 -7.07 -13.36
CA ASP A 409 -11.97 -6.97 -12.95
C ASP A 409 -12.21 -6.21 -11.63
N LYS A 410 -11.19 -5.58 -11.04
CA LYS A 410 -11.28 -4.94 -9.71
C LYS A 410 -12.35 -3.84 -9.58
N TYR A 411 -12.63 -3.12 -10.67
CA TYR A 411 -13.66 -2.07 -10.73
C TYR A 411 -15.02 -2.58 -11.28
N VAL A 412 -15.05 -3.84 -11.71
CA VAL A 412 -16.20 -4.53 -12.27
C VAL A 412 -16.21 -5.99 -11.78
N PRO A 413 -16.21 -6.22 -10.46
CA PRO A 413 -16.03 -7.56 -9.94
C PRO A 413 -17.09 -8.50 -10.50
N ALA A 414 -16.67 -9.70 -10.89
CA ALA A 414 -17.65 -10.67 -11.41
C ALA A 414 -18.79 -10.97 -10.39
N SER A 415 -20.00 -11.23 -10.88
CA SER A 415 -21.21 -11.28 -10.06
C SER A 415 -21.21 -12.47 -9.09
N SER A 416 -21.79 -12.26 -7.91
CA SER A 416 -21.93 -13.27 -6.85
C SER A 416 -22.89 -14.43 -7.18
N ARG A 417 -23.69 -14.31 -8.27
CA ARG A 417 -24.71 -15.29 -8.67
C ARG A 417 -24.13 -16.49 -9.43
N ASN A 418 -22.91 -16.38 -9.94
CA ASN A 418 -22.11 -17.56 -10.29
C ASN A 418 -21.28 -17.88 -9.06
N ASN A 419 -21.63 -18.96 -8.36
CA ASN A 419 -20.94 -19.43 -7.16
C ASN A 419 -19.43 -19.28 -7.34
N GLY A 420 -18.80 -18.44 -6.50
CA GLY A 420 -17.38 -18.12 -6.52
C GLY A 420 -16.54 -19.36 -6.25
N LEU A 421 -16.47 -20.24 -7.24
CA LEU A 421 -15.77 -21.50 -7.26
C LEU A 421 -15.05 -21.53 -8.60
N MET A 422 -13.79 -21.12 -8.56
CA MET A 422 -12.87 -21.28 -9.67
C MET A 422 -12.01 -22.50 -9.38
N SER A 423 -11.98 -23.46 -10.31
CA SER A 423 -11.09 -24.61 -10.21
C SER A 423 -9.73 -24.27 -10.83
N VAL A 424 -8.65 -24.44 -10.07
CA VAL A 424 -7.29 -24.16 -10.56
C VAL A 424 -6.67 -25.34 -11.33
N LEU A 425 -7.02 -26.58 -10.97
CA LEU A 425 -6.37 -27.79 -11.48
C LEU A 425 -7.22 -28.64 -12.45
N SER A 426 -8.54 -28.48 -12.45
CA SER A 426 -9.41 -29.27 -13.33
C SER A 426 -9.84 -28.50 -14.59
N SER A 427 -10.15 -29.24 -15.66
CA SER A 427 -10.74 -28.70 -16.90
C SER A 427 -12.17 -28.14 -16.74
N ARG A 428 -12.73 -28.13 -15.52
CA ARG A 428 -13.97 -27.39 -15.22
C ARG A 428 -13.69 -25.89 -15.27
N ASN A 429 -13.76 -25.34 -16.48
CA ASN A 429 -13.64 -23.93 -16.79
C ASN A 429 -14.88 -23.14 -16.28
N LEU A 430 -15.04 -23.00 -14.97
CA LEU A 430 -15.99 -22.05 -14.39
C LEU A 430 -15.38 -20.64 -14.47
N LEU A 431 -15.32 -20.11 -15.69
CA LEU A 431 -14.83 -18.77 -15.95
C LEU A 431 -15.95 -17.74 -15.67
N PRO A 432 -15.64 -16.59 -15.09
CA PRO A 432 -16.62 -15.55 -14.87
C PRO A 432 -17.22 -15.05 -16.20
N ASN A 433 -18.55 -14.96 -16.25
CA ASN A 433 -19.30 -14.49 -17.43
C ASN A 433 -20.34 -13.38 -17.11
N GLN A 434 -20.39 -12.92 -15.86
CA GLN A 434 -21.26 -11.85 -15.39
C GLN A 434 -20.46 -10.93 -14.49
N PHE A 435 -20.66 -9.62 -14.63
CA PHE A 435 -19.89 -8.60 -13.91
C PHE A 435 -20.80 -7.50 -13.38
N ASN A 436 -20.40 -6.88 -12.28
CA ASN A 436 -21.15 -5.80 -11.63
C ASN A 436 -20.27 -4.55 -11.57
N ASN A 437 -20.80 -3.38 -11.91
CA ASN A 437 -20.07 -2.12 -11.70
C ASN A 437 -19.95 -1.83 -10.19
N ALA A 438 -18.76 -1.45 -9.72
CA ALA A 438 -18.50 -1.16 -8.31
C ALA A 438 -19.05 0.21 -7.84
N TYR A 439 -19.35 1.14 -8.76
CA TYR A 439 -19.84 2.52 -8.49
C TYR A 439 -19.05 3.30 -7.42
N SER A 440 -17.84 2.85 -7.09
CA SER A 440 -16.99 3.47 -6.08
C SER A 440 -15.53 3.19 -6.39
N TYR A 441 -14.72 4.22 -6.20
CA TYR A 441 -13.30 4.22 -6.47
C TYR A 441 -12.62 4.64 -5.17
N ALA A 442 -11.95 3.69 -4.51
CA ALA A 442 -11.20 4.00 -3.31
C ALA A 442 -9.91 4.72 -3.71
N LEU A 443 -9.71 5.93 -3.17
CA LEU A 443 -8.44 6.65 -3.27
C LEU A 443 -7.46 6.21 -2.19
N TYR A 444 -7.98 5.79 -1.03
CA TYR A 444 -7.22 5.15 0.04
C TYR A 444 -7.96 3.91 0.53
N ARG A 445 -7.27 2.77 0.56
CA ARG A 445 -7.69 1.57 1.30
C ARG A 445 -6.78 1.34 2.48
N ASN A 446 -7.31 0.67 3.51
CA ASN A 446 -6.58 0.33 4.73
C ASN A 446 -5.21 -0.34 4.46
N PRO A 447 -5.09 -1.29 3.52
CA PRO A 447 -3.83 -2.00 3.29
C PRO A 447 -2.72 -1.11 2.72
N VAL A 448 -3.07 -0.08 1.93
CA VAL A 448 -2.09 0.91 1.44
C VAL A 448 -1.46 1.66 2.61
N VAL A 449 -2.24 2.01 3.62
CA VAL A 449 -1.76 2.73 4.81
C VAL A 449 -0.83 1.85 5.65
N TRP A 450 -1.20 0.57 5.85
CA TRP A 450 -0.35 -0.39 6.54
C TRP A 450 0.97 -0.67 5.82
N LEU A 451 0.96 -0.81 4.50
CA LEU A 451 2.18 -0.99 3.71
C LEU A 451 3.09 0.24 3.76
N ARG A 452 2.53 1.45 3.70
CA ARG A 452 3.31 2.69 3.85
C ARG A 452 3.83 2.91 5.27
N TYR A 453 3.08 2.46 6.28
CA TYR A 453 3.58 2.38 7.65
C TYR A 453 4.77 1.40 7.74
N ALA A 454 4.63 0.19 7.20
CA ALA A 454 5.72 -0.80 7.16
C ALA A 454 6.96 -0.26 6.43
N GLU A 455 6.77 0.46 5.32
CA GLU A 455 7.82 1.18 4.60
C GLU A 455 8.53 2.18 5.52
N ALA A 456 7.78 3.01 6.24
CA ALA A 456 8.33 4.00 7.18
C ALA A 456 9.15 3.35 8.30
N ILE A 457 8.60 2.35 9.01
CA ILE A 457 9.30 1.71 10.14
C ILE A 457 10.50 0.87 9.70
N ASN A 458 10.45 0.23 8.54
CA ASN A 458 11.61 -0.45 7.95
C ASN A 458 12.77 0.54 7.74
N ARG A 459 12.46 1.74 7.24
CA ARG A 459 13.44 2.81 7.00
C ARG A 459 13.88 3.55 8.25
N MET A 460 13.16 3.40 9.37
CA MET A 460 13.62 3.78 10.71
C MET A 460 14.63 2.77 11.29
N GLY A 461 14.80 1.60 10.65
CA GLY A 461 15.71 0.56 11.12
C GLY A 461 15.03 -0.58 11.89
N PHE A 462 13.72 -0.76 11.69
CA PHE A 462 12.92 -1.84 12.29
C PHE A 462 12.38 -2.83 11.23
N PRO A 463 13.25 -3.53 10.48
CA PRO A 463 12.84 -4.45 9.41
C PRO A 463 12.04 -5.65 9.90
N GLU A 464 12.30 -6.15 11.12
CA GLU A 464 11.57 -7.30 11.67
C GLU A 464 10.14 -6.90 12.03
N LEU A 465 9.95 -5.75 12.69
CA LEU A 465 8.62 -5.18 12.95
C LEU A 465 7.86 -4.86 11.65
N ALA A 466 8.56 -4.35 10.63
CA ALA A 466 7.97 -4.08 9.32
C ALA A 466 7.47 -5.36 8.64
N PHE A 467 8.23 -6.46 8.73
CA PHE A 467 7.79 -7.76 8.23
C PHE A 467 6.59 -8.31 9.02
N GLY A 468 6.47 -7.96 10.31
CA GLY A 468 5.29 -8.19 11.14
C GLY A 468 3.99 -7.74 10.49
N VAL A 469 3.97 -6.58 9.83
CA VAL A 469 2.79 -6.07 9.10
C VAL A 469 2.39 -6.99 7.94
N LEU A 470 3.36 -7.62 7.28
CA LEU A 470 3.11 -8.50 6.14
C LEU A 470 2.62 -9.88 6.59
N LYS A 471 3.23 -10.45 7.64
CA LYS A 471 3.02 -11.83 8.04
C LYS A 471 1.98 -12.01 9.13
N ASP A 472 2.14 -11.34 10.27
CA ASP A 472 1.40 -11.64 11.51
C ASP A 472 0.36 -10.57 11.85
N GLY A 473 0.50 -9.36 11.32
CA GLY A 473 -0.21 -8.17 11.78
C GLY A 473 0.36 -7.67 13.11
N LEU A 474 0.19 -6.38 13.40
CA LEU A 474 0.71 -5.78 14.64
C LEU A 474 -0.41 -5.58 15.67
N SER A 475 -0.20 -6.14 16.87
CA SER A 475 -1.13 -6.07 17.99
C SER A 475 -0.43 -6.36 19.31
N ASN A 476 -1.14 -6.20 20.44
CA ASN A 476 -0.60 -6.58 21.74
C ASN A 476 -0.29 -8.09 21.83
N GLN A 477 -1.10 -8.93 21.19
CA GLN A 477 -0.90 -10.39 21.20
C GLN A 477 0.22 -10.83 20.27
N SER A 478 0.38 -10.18 19.11
CA SER A 478 1.37 -10.59 18.12
C SER A 478 2.76 -10.03 18.38
N LEU A 479 2.90 -8.93 19.13
CA LEU A 479 4.21 -8.35 19.45
C LEU A 479 4.88 -9.03 20.65
N PRO A 480 6.21 -9.27 20.60
CA PRO A 480 6.90 -9.93 21.69
C PRO A 480 7.01 -9.06 22.95
N THR A 481 7.05 -9.74 24.09
CA THR A 481 7.38 -9.20 25.40
C THR A 481 8.65 -9.85 25.90
N TYR A 482 9.60 -9.01 26.30
CA TYR A 482 10.82 -9.47 26.93
C TYR A 482 10.74 -9.29 28.45
N GLY A 483 11.46 -10.14 29.15
CA GLY A 483 11.61 -10.10 30.59
C GLY A 483 12.92 -10.78 30.97
N PHE A 484 13.08 -11.04 32.25
CA PHE A 484 14.17 -11.90 32.72
C PHE A 484 13.68 -13.32 32.79
N PHE A 485 14.51 -14.26 32.33
CA PHE A 485 14.23 -15.68 32.48
C PHE A 485 14.13 -16.05 33.97
N ASP A 486 12.94 -16.43 34.43
CA ASP A 486 12.73 -17.02 35.76
C ASP A 486 12.61 -18.54 35.65
N MET A 487 13.70 -19.23 36.01
CA MET A 487 13.74 -20.70 36.03
C MET A 487 12.69 -21.33 36.95
N ASN A 488 12.15 -20.61 37.95
CA ASN A 488 11.19 -21.20 38.89
C ASN A 488 9.78 -21.33 38.30
N GLU A 489 9.38 -20.51 37.33
CA GLU A 489 8.06 -20.58 36.68
C GLU A 489 8.03 -21.67 35.58
N TYR A 490 9.02 -21.68 34.68
CA TYR A 490 9.03 -22.56 33.50
C TYR A 490 9.31 -24.05 33.82
N TYR A 491 9.91 -24.36 34.97
CA TYR A 491 10.11 -25.75 35.42
C TYR A 491 8.83 -26.38 36.01
N THR A 492 7.79 -25.58 36.30
CA THR A 492 6.60 -26.02 37.06
C THR A 492 5.31 -26.20 36.25
N GLN A 493 5.34 -26.04 34.93
CA GLN A 493 4.14 -26.24 34.11
C GLN A 493 3.75 -27.73 34.10
N THR A 494 2.82 -28.09 34.98
CA THR A 494 2.33 -29.46 35.19
C THR A 494 0.91 -29.53 34.65
N TYR A 495 0.62 -30.44 33.71
CA TYR A 495 -0.75 -30.72 33.27
C TYR A 495 -1.27 -31.99 33.95
N GLU A 496 -2.52 -31.97 34.41
CA GLU A 496 -3.26 -33.19 34.76
C GLU A 496 -3.91 -33.71 33.47
N GLU A 497 -3.50 -34.90 32.99
CA GLU A 497 -4.33 -35.65 32.06
C GLU A 497 -5.53 -36.22 32.81
N GLU A 498 -6.75 -35.90 32.36
CA GLU A 498 -7.94 -36.58 32.85
C GLU A 498 -7.87 -38.08 32.51
N GLU A 499 -7.86 -38.86 33.60
CA GLU A 499 -8.09 -40.30 33.74
C GLU A 499 -7.09 -41.29 33.10
N GLY A 500 -6.20 -41.83 33.95
CA GLY A 500 -6.07 -43.30 34.03
C GLY A 500 -4.68 -43.90 34.19
N SER A 501 -3.60 -43.16 33.98
CA SER A 501 -2.24 -43.67 34.21
C SER A 501 -1.36 -42.58 34.77
N GLY A 502 -1.03 -42.64 36.06
CA GLY A 502 -0.18 -41.67 36.76
C GLY A 502 1.26 -41.64 36.27
N ILE A 503 1.47 -41.15 35.05
CA ILE A 503 2.75 -40.78 34.48
C ILE A 503 2.66 -39.28 34.21
N TYR A 504 3.39 -38.50 35.01
CA TYR A 504 3.65 -37.10 34.72
C TYR A 504 4.65 -37.05 33.57
N ALA A 505 4.24 -36.64 32.37
CA ALA A 505 5.18 -36.29 31.31
C ALA A 505 5.39 -34.77 31.37
N THR A 506 6.60 -34.35 31.76
CA THR A 506 7.07 -32.97 31.61
C THR A 506 7.74 -32.84 30.25
N ASP A 507 7.15 -32.06 29.33
CA ASP A 507 7.83 -31.73 28.09
C ASP A 507 9.02 -30.80 28.39
N THR A 508 10.16 -31.07 27.75
CA THR A 508 11.39 -30.31 27.93
C THR A 508 11.29 -28.99 27.18
N VAL A 509 11.13 -27.86 27.88
CA VAL A 509 11.18 -26.53 27.27
C VAL A 509 12.65 -26.17 27.01
N GLY A 510 13.01 -26.01 25.72
CA GLY A 510 14.32 -25.55 25.30
C GLY A 510 14.37 -24.03 25.11
N VAL A 511 15.24 -23.32 25.83
CA VAL A 511 15.56 -21.91 25.53
C VAL A 511 16.78 -21.86 24.61
N ILE A 512 16.68 -21.10 23.51
CA ILE A 512 17.80 -20.86 22.60
C ILE A 512 18.44 -19.52 22.96
N VAL A 513 19.73 -19.53 23.29
CA VAL A 513 20.51 -18.32 23.56
C VAL A 513 21.79 -18.28 22.73
N ASP A 514 22.22 -17.08 22.35
CA ASP A 514 23.53 -16.91 21.72
C ASP A 514 24.64 -17.16 22.73
N LYS A 515 25.61 -18.01 22.37
CA LYS A 515 26.70 -18.44 23.23
C LYS A 515 27.74 -17.32 23.35
N LYS A 516 28.02 -16.92 24.59
CA LYS A 516 28.99 -15.86 24.92
C LYS A 516 30.20 -16.43 25.66
N ASP A 517 31.35 -15.78 25.55
CA ASP A 517 32.56 -16.12 26.29
C ASP A 517 32.49 -15.62 27.75
N GLU A 518 33.52 -15.92 28.55
CA GLU A 518 33.62 -15.50 29.95
C GLU A 518 33.67 -13.96 30.16
N PHE A 519 33.80 -13.20 29.06
CA PHE A 519 33.81 -11.74 29.04
C PHE A 519 32.53 -11.14 28.43
N GLY A 520 31.56 -11.98 28.03
CA GLY A 520 30.27 -11.58 27.46
C GLY A 520 30.26 -11.32 25.95
N ASN A 521 31.33 -11.66 25.23
CA ASN A 521 31.39 -11.51 23.77
C ASN A 521 30.80 -12.74 23.08
N LEU A 522 30.14 -12.55 21.93
CA LEU A 522 29.63 -13.67 21.13
C LEU A 522 30.77 -14.61 20.73
N MET A 523 30.57 -15.91 20.93
CA MET A 523 31.52 -16.93 20.50
C MET A 523 31.15 -17.47 19.15
N TYR A 524 32.16 -17.69 18.31
CA TYR A 524 31.99 -18.15 16.94
C TYR A 524 32.62 -19.53 16.73
N ASP A 525 32.04 -20.38 15.88
CA ASP A 525 32.63 -21.67 15.51
C ASP A 525 33.70 -21.53 14.41
N ASP A 526 34.26 -22.67 13.98
CA ASP A 526 35.35 -22.74 13.00
C ASP A 526 34.95 -22.23 11.60
N GLU A 527 33.66 -22.07 11.35
CA GLU A 527 33.08 -21.55 10.11
C GLU A 527 32.61 -20.07 10.26
N GLY A 528 32.78 -19.49 11.46
CA GLY A 528 32.48 -18.10 11.76
C GLY A 528 31.04 -17.84 12.21
N PHE A 529 30.29 -18.86 12.64
CA PHE A 529 28.92 -18.72 13.14
C PHE A 529 28.86 -18.44 14.63
N VAL A 530 27.99 -17.52 15.09
CA VAL A 530 27.67 -17.38 16.53
C VAL A 530 27.16 -18.73 17.02
N MET A 531 27.94 -19.37 17.88
CA MET A 531 27.52 -20.61 18.51
C MET A 531 26.24 -20.33 19.30
N ARG A 532 25.22 -21.17 19.16
CA ARG A 532 23.98 -21.08 19.97
C ARG A 532 23.95 -22.22 20.95
N ASP A 533 23.52 -21.94 22.17
CA ASP A 533 23.23 -22.98 23.15
C ASP A 533 21.73 -23.26 23.17
N THR A 534 21.36 -24.54 23.15
CA THR A 534 20.00 -24.97 23.46
C THR A 534 20.00 -25.49 24.88
N LEU A 535 19.34 -24.77 25.77
CA LEU A 535 19.17 -25.21 27.15
C LEU A 535 18.04 -26.21 27.23
N TRP A 536 18.36 -27.49 27.13
CA TRP A 536 17.43 -28.58 27.41
C TRP A 536 17.44 -28.88 28.90
N PHE A 537 16.34 -28.61 29.59
CA PHE A 537 16.17 -29.08 30.97
C PHE A 537 15.57 -30.49 30.97
N MET A 538 16.42 -31.51 30.88
CA MET A 538 15.99 -32.87 31.22
C MET A 538 15.81 -32.98 32.73
N ASP A 539 14.84 -33.80 33.17
CA ASP A 539 14.60 -34.07 34.58
C ASP A 539 15.89 -34.52 35.30
N GLY A 540 16.26 -33.81 36.37
CA GLY A 540 17.46 -34.08 37.17
C GLY A 540 18.74 -33.31 36.82
N TYR A 541 18.73 -32.33 35.92
CA TYR A 541 19.90 -31.45 35.69
C TYR A 541 20.16 -30.50 36.88
N THR A 542 21.43 -30.26 37.20
CA THR A 542 21.79 -29.29 38.24
C THR A 542 21.68 -27.88 37.66
N VAL A 543 20.91 -27.02 38.32
CA VAL A 543 20.62 -25.64 37.91
C VAL A 543 21.91 -24.87 37.68
N ASP A 544 22.14 -24.37 36.45
CA ASP A 544 23.21 -23.42 36.20
C ASP A 544 22.77 -22.02 36.65
N SER A 545 23.30 -21.60 37.80
CA SER A 545 23.00 -20.30 38.40
C SER A 545 23.43 -19.09 37.54
N THR A 546 24.22 -19.29 36.48
CA THR A 546 24.60 -18.18 35.57
C THR A 546 23.51 -17.79 34.58
N LEU A 547 22.43 -18.59 34.48
CA LEU A 547 21.27 -18.32 33.62
C LEU A 547 20.16 -17.52 34.31
N LEU A 548 20.32 -17.23 35.61
CA LEU A 548 19.49 -16.27 36.33
C LEU A 548 19.77 -14.86 35.79
N ASN A 549 18.72 -14.13 35.41
CA ASN A 549 18.77 -12.77 34.84
C ASN A 549 19.26 -12.68 33.38
N VAL A 550 19.18 -13.76 32.60
CA VAL A 550 19.30 -13.64 31.13
C VAL A 550 18.01 -13.05 30.60
N GLU A 551 18.11 -11.96 29.84
CA GLU A 551 16.95 -11.37 29.18
C GLU A 551 16.49 -12.29 28.04
N ALA A 552 15.20 -12.57 28.00
CA ALA A 552 14.58 -13.44 27.01
C ALA A 552 13.16 -12.97 26.72
N PHE A 553 12.59 -13.45 25.62
CA PHE A 553 11.16 -13.30 25.37
C PHE A 553 10.36 -14.16 26.35
N VAL A 554 9.38 -13.55 27.01
CA VAL A 554 8.46 -14.18 27.98
C VAL A 554 7.06 -14.41 27.40
N ALA A 555 6.71 -13.70 26.33
CA ALA A 555 5.48 -13.85 25.56
C ALA A 555 5.66 -13.26 24.14
N PRO A 556 4.82 -13.59 23.14
CA PRO A 556 3.70 -14.54 23.19
C PRO A 556 4.13 -16.01 23.38
N GLU A 557 3.21 -16.88 23.79
CA GLU A 557 3.43 -18.33 23.82
C GLU A 557 3.39 -18.89 22.39
N LYS A 558 4.38 -19.71 22.00
CA LYS A 558 4.60 -20.24 20.62
C LYS A 558 3.33 -20.74 19.89
N LYS A 559 2.30 -21.14 20.64
CA LYS A 559 1.02 -21.69 20.18
C LYS A 559 0.01 -20.66 19.66
N ASP A 560 0.16 -19.37 20.01
CA ASP A 560 -0.87 -18.34 19.76
C ASP A 560 -0.60 -17.41 18.56
N GLY A 561 0.59 -17.54 17.95
CA GLY A 561 1.00 -16.70 16.83
C GLY A 561 1.54 -15.33 17.22
N GLY A 562 2.66 -14.94 16.60
CA GLY A 562 3.36 -13.71 16.94
C GLY A 562 4.64 -13.52 16.15
N CYS A 563 5.18 -12.31 16.23
CA CYS A 563 6.40 -11.87 15.55
C CYS A 563 7.65 -12.43 16.26
N TYR A 564 7.78 -13.76 16.37
CA TYR A 564 8.87 -14.45 17.11
C TYR A 564 10.27 -14.25 16.52
N TYR A 565 10.33 -13.80 15.27
CA TYR A 565 11.57 -13.47 14.58
C TYR A 565 12.05 -12.04 14.88
N VAL A 566 11.24 -11.22 15.57
CA VAL A 566 11.70 -9.92 16.06
C VAL A 566 12.71 -10.18 17.17
N SER A 567 13.90 -9.64 16.99
CA SER A 567 15.03 -9.75 17.89
C SER A 567 14.84 -8.91 19.15
N LEU A 568 15.51 -9.33 20.23
CA LEU A 568 15.48 -8.61 21.51
C LEU A 568 16.03 -7.18 21.37
N ASP A 569 17.03 -7.01 20.51
CA ASP A 569 17.64 -5.71 20.26
C ASP A 569 16.68 -4.77 19.53
N GLU A 570 15.99 -5.26 18.48
CA GLU A 570 15.03 -4.47 17.73
C GLU A 570 13.83 -4.06 18.60
N ILE A 571 13.27 -4.97 19.39
CA ILE A 571 12.13 -4.62 20.25
C ILE A 571 12.52 -3.58 21.31
N LYS A 572 13.71 -3.69 21.91
CA LYS A 572 14.19 -2.72 22.91
C LYS A 572 14.46 -1.36 22.30
N GLU A 573 15.08 -1.34 21.11
CA GLU A 573 15.31 -0.09 20.39
C GLU A 573 13.97 0.60 20.06
N SER A 574 12.95 -0.18 19.69
CA SER A 574 11.61 0.32 19.36
C SER A 574 10.87 0.98 20.53
N GLU A 575 11.22 0.69 21.80
CA GLU A 575 10.60 1.33 22.97
C GLU A 575 10.84 2.84 23.03
N ASN A 576 11.86 3.34 22.33
CA ASN A 576 12.13 4.78 22.21
C ASN A 576 11.18 5.48 21.21
N TYR A 577 10.35 4.73 20.49
CA TYR A 577 9.50 5.19 19.40
C TYR A 577 8.04 4.77 19.64
N PRO A 578 7.19 5.64 20.21
CA PRO A 578 5.79 5.34 20.51
C PRO A 578 5.00 4.79 19.32
N GLU A 579 5.30 5.25 18.11
CA GLU A 579 4.71 4.83 16.85
C GLU A 579 5.07 3.40 16.42
N ALA A 580 6.18 2.85 16.91
CA ALA A 580 6.61 1.48 16.64
C ALA A 580 6.04 0.49 17.67
N ILE A 581 6.10 0.85 18.96
CA ILE A 581 5.67 -0.03 20.07
C ILE A 581 4.21 0.17 20.50
N GLY A 582 3.55 1.23 20.01
CA GLY A 582 2.22 1.65 20.44
C GLY A 582 1.12 0.58 20.26
N PHE A 583 1.28 -0.33 19.31
CA PHE A 583 0.39 -1.48 19.09
C PHE A 583 0.35 -2.47 20.26
N LYS A 584 1.37 -2.44 21.12
CA LYS A 584 1.46 -3.29 22.32
C LYS A 584 0.67 -2.75 23.51
N ILE A 585 0.54 -1.43 23.59
CA ILE A 585 0.01 -0.75 24.77
C ILE A 585 -1.35 -0.09 24.53
N SER A 586 -1.73 0.10 23.27
CA SER A 586 -2.99 0.74 22.94
C SER A 586 -4.17 -0.24 23.06
N PRO A 587 -5.25 0.14 23.77
CA PRO A 587 -6.50 -0.62 23.83
C PRO A 587 -7.14 -0.93 22.47
N THR A 588 -6.79 -0.14 21.44
CA THR A 588 -7.19 -0.37 20.05
C THR A 588 -6.77 -1.75 19.54
N PHE A 589 -5.64 -2.25 20.04
CA PHE A 589 -4.97 -3.46 19.56
C PHE A 589 -4.88 -4.55 20.64
N ASP A 590 -5.58 -4.38 21.77
CA ASP A 590 -5.65 -5.37 22.86
C ASP A 590 -6.58 -6.56 22.55
N TYR A 591 -7.59 -6.35 21.69
CA TYR A 591 -8.64 -7.34 21.42
C TYR A 591 -8.46 -8.02 20.07
N ILE A 592 -8.08 -9.30 20.10
CA ILE A 592 -8.29 -10.25 19.02
C ILE A 592 -9.38 -11.21 19.49
N ASP A 593 -10.45 -11.40 18.72
CA ASP A 593 -11.40 -12.47 18.99
C ASP A 593 -10.63 -13.80 18.88
N PRO A 594 -10.69 -14.71 19.86
CA PRO A 594 -9.97 -15.99 19.80
C PRO A 594 -10.32 -16.84 18.56
N VAL A 595 -11.37 -16.49 17.80
CA VAL A 595 -11.73 -17.09 16.50
C VAL A 595 -11.13 -16.32 15.30
N ASP A 596 -10.93 -15.01 15.40
CA ASP A 596 -10.39 -14.15 14.34
C ASP A 596 -8.89 -13.93 14.57
N LYS A 597 -8.03 -14.86 14.14
CA LYS A 597 -6.58 -14.71 14.34
C LYS A 597 -6.10 -13.37 13.75
N GLY A 598 -5.16 -12.69 14.39
CA GLY A 598 -4.52 -11.53 13.78
C GLY A 598 -3.78 -11.93 12.51
N TYR A 599 -4.00 -11.22 11.40
CA TYR A 599 -3.41 -11.55 10.11
C TYR A 599 -2.60 -10.39 9.55
N GLY A 600 -1.40 -10.71 9.07
CA GLY A 600 -0.69 -9.83 8.15
C GLY A 600 -1.33 -9.81 6.77
N ILE A 601 -0.94 -8.83 5.96
CA ILE A 601 -1.52 -8.62 4.62
C ILE A 601 -1.35 -9.85 3.71
N HIS A 602 -0.24 -10.59 3.86
CA HIS A 602 0.09 -11.74 3.02
C HIS A 602 -0.97 -12.85 3.09
N GLY A 603 -1.48 -13.14 4.29
CA GLY A 603 -2.50 -14.18 4.52
C GLY A 603 -3.81 -13.93 3.76
N ARG A 604 -4.08 -12.69 3.34
CA ARG A 604 -5.28 -12.34 2.56
C ARG A 604 -5.35 -13.02 1.20
N GLY A 605 -4.20 -13.33 0.61
CA GLY A 605 -4.10 -14.02 -0.68
C GLY A 605 -3.50 -15.40 -0.63
N CYS A 606 -2.67 -15.68 0.39
CA CYS A 606 -1.90 -16.93 0.49
C CYS A 606 -2.36 -17.86 1.62
N GLY A 607 -3.55 -17.59 2.17
CA GLY A 607 -4.24 -18.49 3.07
C GLY A 607 -4.06 -18.22 4.56
N ASP A 608 -4.98 -18.80 5.33
CA ASP A 608 -5.19 -18.54 6.75
C ASP A 608 -4.30 -19.46 7.60
N THR A 609 -3.05 -19.07 7.75
CA THR A 609 -2.07 -19.74 8.63
C THR A 609 -1.90 -19.02 9.97
N GLY A 610 -2.58 -17.90 10.21
CA GLY A 610 -2.38 -17.07 11.41
C GLY A 610 -0.93 -16.62 11.58
N GLY A 611 -0.18 -16.50 10.49
CA GLY A 611 1.25 -16.16 10.46
C GLY A 611 2.18 -17.26 10.98
N HIS A 612 1.97 -17.77 12.19
CA HIS A 612 2.86 -18.74 12.85
C HIS A 612 2.80 -20.17 12.32
N TYR A 613 1.68 -20.60 11.73
CA TYR A 613 1.61 -21.88 11.03
C TYR A 613 2.15 -21.77 9.60
N ASP A 614 2.55 -20.57 9.16
CA ASP A 614 3.17 -20.40 7.85
C ASP A 614 4.63 -20.85 7.89
N SER A 615 4.87 -22.06 7.42
CA SER A 615 6.22 -22.62 7.29
C SER A 615 6.93 -22.20 6.00
N VAL A 616 6.27 -21.44 5.11
CA VAL A 616 6.82 -21.04 3.82
C VAL A 616 7.16 -19.55 3.83
N TYR A 617 6.21 -18.70 4.22
CA TYR A 617 6.39 -17.25 4.32
C TYR A 617 6.99 -16.85 5.68
N THR A 618 8.26 -17.21 5.87
CA THR A 618 9.01 -16.95 7.11
C THR A 618 10.02 -15.81 6.91
N TYR A 619 10.34 -15.07 7.98
CA TYR A 619 11.20 -13.88 7.91
C TYR A 619 12.54 -14.21 7.25
N ALA A 620 13.23 -15.24 7.77
CA ALA A 620 14.55 -15.60 7.30
C ALA A 620 14.56 -15.99 5.81
N ARG A 621 13.58 -16.80 5.38
CA ARG A 621 13.48 -17.23 3.97
C ARG A 621 13.16 -16.07 3.04
N MET A 622 12.20 -15.22 3.41
CA MET A 622 11.78 -14.13 2.55
C MET A 622 12.87 -13.06 2.42
N VAL A 623 13.56 -12.74 3.52
CA VAL A 623 14.71 -11.81 3.49
C VAL A 623 15.87 -12.41 2.69
N ALA A 624 16.23 -13.67 2.94
CA ALA A 624 17.27 -14.37 2.17
C ALA A 624 16.98 -14.39 0.67
N LYS A 625 15.72 -14.68 0.29
CA LYS A 625 15.27 -14.63 -1.10
C LYS A 625 15.57 -13.28 -1.73
N LYS A 626 15.17 -12.16 -1.10
CA LYS A 626 15.41 -10.82 -1.66
C LYS A 626 16.87 -10.42 -1.72
N ILE A 627 17.69 -10.82 -0.75
CA ILE A 627 19.14 -10.59 -0.80
C ILE A 627 19.78 -11.39 -1.94
N ALA A 628 19.32 -12.62 -2.18
CA ALA A 628 19.76 -13.42 -3.32
C ALA A 628 19.32 -12.82 -4.66
N GLU A 629 18.09 -12.29 -4.76
CA GLU A 629 17.61 -11.56 -5.94
C GLU A 629 18.49 -10.33 -6.24
N ASP A 630 18.78 -9.49 -5.24
CA ASP A 630 19.66 -8.32 -5.41
C ASP A 630 21.07 -8.73 -5.86
N SER A 631 21.59 -9.84 -5.32
CA SER A 631 22.88 -10.41 -5.72
C SER A 631 22.86 -10.91 -7.16
N ALA A 632 21.75 -11.54 -7.58
CA ALA A 632 21.56 -12.02 -8.94
C ALA A 632 21.48 -10.87 -9.95
N ILE A 633 20.80 -9.77 -9.60
CA ILE A 633 20.76 -8.55 -10.39
C ILE A 633 22.18 -7.97 -10.57
N ALA A 634 22.92 -7.84 -9.47
CA ALA A 634 24.25 -7.24 -9.48
C ALA A 634 25.26 -8.05 -10.30
N GLN A 635 25.11 -9.38 -10.34
CA GLN A 635 26.08 -10.30 -10.95
C GLN A 635 25.60 -10.90 -12.28
N GLY A 636 24.36 -10.66 -12.68
CA GLY A 636 23.76 -11.27 -13.88
C GLY A 636 23.65 -12.79 -13.75
N TRP A 637 23.22 -13.28 -12.60
CA TRP A 637 23.09 -14.72 -12.32
C TRP A 637 21.82 -15.32 -12.92
N THR A 638 21.88 -16.63 -13.19
CA THR A 638 20.69 -17.42 -13.53
C THR A 638 19.81 -17.63 -12.28
N TYR A 639 18.55 -18.01 -12.49
CA TYR A 639 17.64 -18.32 -11.38
C TYR A 639 18.13 -19.50 -10.53
N GLU A 640 18.78 -20.50 -11.12
CA GLU A 640 19.38 -21.62 -10.38
C GLU A 640 20.49 -21.15 -9.43
N GLN A 641 21.36 -20.25 -9.90
CA GLN A 641 22.41 -19.64 -9.08
C GLN A 641 21.83 -18.76 -7.96
N GLN A 642 20.71 -18.08 -8.22
CA GLN A 642 19.98 -17.35 -7.17
C GLN A 642 19.50 -18.31 -6.07
N LEU A 643 18.85 -19.43 -6.44
CA LEU A 643 18.35 -20.41 -5.47
C LEU A 643 19.50 -21.03 -4.64
N GLU A 644 20.64 -21.30 -5.26
CA GLU A 644 21.85 -21.74 -4.56
C GLU A 644 22.41 -20.66 -3.60
N CYS A 645 22.26 -19.38 -3.92
CA CYS A 645 22.59 -18.28 -3.03
C CYS A 645 21.61 -18.21 -1.85
N GLU A 646 20.31 -18.19 -2.13
CA GLU A 646 19.23 -18.14 -1.15
C GLU A 646 19.40 -19.24 -0.08
N ALA A 647 19.60 -20.49 -0.50
CA ALA A 647 19.77 -21.63 0.38
C ALA A 647 20.99 -21.54 1.34
N ARG A 648 21.95 -20.65 1.05
CA ARG A 648 23.12 -20.40 1.92
C ARG A 648 22.92 -19.23 2.87
N LEU A 649 21.89 -18.41 2.67
CA LEU A 649 21.65 -17.19 3.46
C LEU A 649 20.72 -17.42 4.66
N HIS A 650 20.09 -18.59 4.76
CA HIS A 650 19.27 -18.97 5.91
C HIS A 650 19.40 -20.46 6.24
N LYS A 651 19.07 -20.83 7.48
CA LYS A 651 18.88 -22.21 7.91
C LYS A 651 17.57 -22.30 8.67
N GLU A 652 16.62 -23.06 8.12
CA GLU A 652 15.24 -23.08 8.63
C GLU A 652 14.66 -21.65 8.69
N ASP A 653 14.28 -21.17 9.88
CA ASP A 653 13.79 -19.81 10.14
C ASP A 653 14.87 -18.89 10.78
N THR A 654 16.14 -19.27 10.70
CA THR A 654 17.25 -18.40 11.11
C THR A 654 17.88 -17.75 9.88
N LEU A 655 17.89 -16.42 9.85
CA LEU A 655 18.65 -15.65 8.87
C LEU A 655 20.13 -15.64 9.25
N LEU A 656 21.01 -15.91 8.29
CA LEU A 656 22.47 -15.95 8.49
C LEU A 656 23.15 -14.64 8.07
N VAL A 657 22.38 -13.66 7.60
CA VAL A 657 22.85 -12.33 7.20
C VAL A 657 22.77 -11.38 8.39
N THR A 658 23.84 -10.62 8.62
CA THR A 658 23.94 -9.62 9.70
C THR A 658 24.01 -8.17 9.21
N ASP A 659 24.11 -7.95 7.89
CA ASP A 659 24.10 -6.60 7.32
C ASP A 659 22.69 -6.00 7.40
N LYS A 660 22.48 -5.14 8.40
CA LYS A 660 21.21 -4.44 8.64
C LYS A 660 20.72 -3.65 7.42
N ASN A 661 21.60 -3.07 6.60
CA ASN A 661 21.17 -2.33 5.42
C ASN A 661 20.68 -3.25 4.30
N ALA A 662 21.34 -4.40 4.11
CA ALA A 662 20.88 -5.42 3.18
C ALA A 662 19.51 -5.98 3.60
N ILE A 663 19.31 -6.20 4.90
CA ILE A 663 18.03 -6.63 5.48
C ILE A 663 16.93 -5.58 5.26
N ILE A 664 17.20 -4.31 5.56
CA ILE A 664 16.24 -3.21 5.32
C ILE A 664 15.87 -3.14 3.82
N ASN A 665 16.83 -3.26 2.91
CA ASN A 665 16.57 -3.26 1.48
C ASN A 665 15.72 -4.46 1.03
N ALA A 666 16.00 -5.64 1.59
CA ALA A 666 15.26 -6.86 1.34
C ALA A 666 13.80 -6.76 1.83
N VAL A 667 13.57 -6.28 3.05
CA VAL A 667 12.21 -6.05 3.58
C VAL A 667 11.48 -4.97 2.78
N GLU A 668 12.16 -3.91 2.34
CA GLU A 668 11.56 -2.91 1.45
C GLU A 668 11.09 -3.54 0.13
N ASN A 669 11.88 -4.45 -0.45
CA ASN A 669 11.49 -5.20 -1.66
C ASN A 669 10.31 -6.17 -1.39
N LEU A 670 10.19 -6.73 -0.18
CA LEU A 670 9.03 -7.56 0.21
C LEU A 670 7.76 -6.71 0.34
N ILE A 671 7.84 -5.52 0.93
CA ILE A 671 6.73 -4.56 1.01
C ILE A 671 6.28 -4.16 -0.40
N VAL A 672 7.22 -3.93 -1.32
CA VAL A 672 6.93 -3.66 -2.73
C VAL A 672 6.18 -4.82 -3.37
N ASP A 673 6.62 -6.06 -3.17
CA ASP A 673 5.95 -7.22 -3.76
C ASP A 673 4.56 -7.45 -3.16
N GLU A 674 4.39 -7.31 -1.84
CA GLU A 674 3.08 -7.42 -1.18
C GLU A 674 2.13 -6.31 -1.64
N GLY A 675 2.64 -5.09 -1.84
CA GLY A 675 1.89 -3.99 -2.45
C GLY A 675 1.43 -4.29 -3.87
N ALA A 676 2.23 -4.99 -4.67
CA ALA A 676 1.83 -5.44 -6.01
C ALA A 676 0.69 -6.45 -5.94
N LEU A 677 0.70 -7.38 -4.98
CA LEU A 677 -0.32 -8.41 -4.80
C LEU A 677 -1.63 -7.84 -4.27
N GLU A 678 -1.57 -7.12 -3.15
CA GLU A 678 -2.72 -6.58 -2.41
C GLU A 678 -3.41 -5.42 -3.14
N THR A 679 -2.62 -4.42 -3.52
CA THR A 679 -3.11 -3.11 -3.98
C THR A 679 -3.12 -2.99 -5.51
N ALA A 680 -3.01 -4.13 -6.22
CA ALA A 680 -2.96 -4.18 -7.67
C ALA A 680 -4.05 -3.32 -8.31
N PHE A 681 -3.66 -2.45 -9.23
CA PHE A 681 -4.55 -1.57 -10.02
C PHE A 681 -5.33 -0.52 -9.21
N GLU A 682 -4.95 -0.21 -7.95
CA GLU A 682 -5.63 0.76 -7.08
C GLU A 682 -5.01 2.18 -7.07
N CYS A 683 -4.25 2.58 -8.09
CA CYS A 683 -3.68 3.94 -8.22
C CYS A 683 -2.53 4.30 -7.25
N ASN A 684 -1.79 3.31 -6.76
CA ASN A 684 -0.66 3.57 -5.85
C ASN A 684 0.68 3.05 -6.39
N ARG A 685 0.70 2.28 -7.48
CA ARG A 685 1.86 1.45 -7.76
C ARG A 685 3.06 2.25 -8.25
N PHE A 686 2.90 3.04 -9.31
CA PHE A 686 4.02 3.75 -9.90
C PHE A 686 4.54 4.83 -8.96
N ILE A 687 3.62 5.51 -8.26
CA ILE A 687 3.97 6.54 -7.27
C ILE A 687 4.73 5.96 -6.07
N ASP A 688 4.38 4.75 -5.62
CA ASP A 688 5.09 4.06 -4.55
C ASP A 688 6.49 3.61 -5.02
N LEU A 689 6.61 3.09 -6.25
CA LEU A 689 7.92 2.77 -6.85
C LEU A 689 8.82 4.02 -6.93
N MET A 690 8.30 5.17 -7.37
CA MET A 690 9.07 6.41 -7.44
C MET A 690 9.56 6.88 -6.06
N ARG A 691 8.71 6.80 -5.05
CA ARG A 691 9.05 7.17 -3.68
C ARG A 691 10.12 6.23 -3.10
N ILE A 692 9.94 4.92 -3.25
CA ILE A 692 10.88 3.89 -2.79
C ILE A 692 12.21 3.99 -3.53
N ALA A 693 12.22 4.32 -4.82
CA ALA A 693 13.45 4.63 -5.54
C ALA A 693 14.20 5.81 -4.89
N GLY A 694 13.48 6.85 -4.49
CA GLY A 694 14.05 7.97 -3.73
C GLY A 694 14.66 7.52 -2.39
N HIS A 695 13.99 6.62 -1.67
CA HIS A 695 14.51 6.02 -0.43
C HIS A 695 15.80 5.23 -0.69
N LYS A 696 15.79 4.32 -1.67
CA LYS A 696 16.98 3.55 -2.05
C LYS A 696 18.16 4.47 -2.39
N THR A 697 17.93 5.54 -3.16
CA THR A 697 18.95 6.57 -3.43
C THR A 697 19.47 7.24 -2.14
N ALA A 698 18.58 7.62 -1.22
CA ALA A 698 18.98 8.20 0.07
C ALA A 698 19.79 7.23 0.95
N ALA A 699 19.60 5.91 0.78
CA ALA A 699 20.38 4.87 1.46
C ALA A 699 21.67 4.46 0.72
N GLY A 700 22.03 5.15 -0.36
CA GLY A 700 23.27 4.87 -1.12
C GLY A 700 23.14 3.76 -2.16
N LEU A 701 21.93 3.29 -2.47
CA LEU A 701 21.65 2.35 -3.56
C LEU A 701 21.28 3.10 -4.85
N ASP A 702 21.35 2.44 -5.99
CA ASP A 702 20.93 3.01 -7.28
C ASP A 702 19.40 2.87 -7.46
N GLY A 703 18.65 3.71 -6.75
CA GLY A 703 17.19 3.69 -6.77
C GLY A 703 16.61 3.97 -8.16
N THR A 704 17.26 4.82 -8.94
CA THR A 704 16.87 5.15 -10.31
C THR A 704 16.92 3.90 -11.20
N LYS A 705 18.03 3.15 -11.19
CA LYS A 705 18.11 1.89 -11.94
C LYS A 705 17.19 0.81 -11.39
N TRP A 706 16.98 0.76 -10.08
CA TRP A 706 16.04 -0.20 -9.48
C TRP A 706 14.61 0.00 -10.04
N LEU A 707 14.11 1.24 -10.08
CA LEU A 707 12.79 1.55 -10.66
C LEU A 707 12.77 1.22 -12.15
N ALA A 708 13.79 1.65 -12.90
CA ALA A 708 13.90 1.38 -14.32
C ALA A 708 13.87 -0.12 -14.61
N TRP A 709 14.59 -0.92 -13.81
CA TRP A 709 14.63 -2.37 -13.92
C TRP A 709 13.28 -3.01 -13.61
N LYS A 710 12.62 -2.61 -12.51
CA LYS A 710 11.28 -3.12 -12.14
C LYS A 710 10.25 -2.91 -13.26
N VAL A 711 10.15 -1.69 -13.80
CA VAL A 711 9.18 -1.38 -14.85
C VAL A 711 9.57 -2.01 -16.19
N ALA A 712 10.86 -2.02 -16.55
CA ALA A 712 11.35 -2.65 -17.78
C ALA A 712 11.17 -4.18 -17.82
N ARG A 713 10.92 -4.81 -16.67
CA ARG A 713 10.68 -6.25 -16.53
C ARG A 713 9.23 -6.66 -16.45
N ARG A 714 8.29 -5.74 -16.57
CA ARG A 714 6.85 -6.04 -16.47
C ARG A 714 6.38 -7.19 -17.36
N ASP A 715 7.03 -7.45 -18.50
CA ASP A 715 6.65 -8.50 -19.45
C ASP A 715 7.44 -9.82 -19.29
N TYR A 716 8.23 -9.97 -18.22
CA TYR A 716 9.05 -11.17 -17.93
C TYR A 716 8.58 -11.86 -16.67
N ASN A 717 8.87 -13.16 -16.53
CA ASN A 717 8.58 -13.88 -15.29
C ASN A 717 9.54 -13.47 -14.18
N VAL A 718 9.08 -13.54 -12.93
CA VAL A 718 9.95 -13.37 -11.75
C VAL A 718 11.06 -14.41 -11.66
N THR A 719 10.90 -15.57 -12.30
CA THR A 719 11.88 -16.66 -12.36
C THR A 719 12.79 -16.61 -13.60
N ASP A 720 12.55 -15.68 -14.53
CA ASP A 720 13.42 -15.52 -15.69
C ASP A 720 14.73 -14.83 -15.28
N ASP A 721 15.82 -15.12 -16.00
CA ASP A 721 17.14 -14.52 -15.78
C ASP A 721 17.05 -12.98 -15.61
N TYR A 722 17.70 -12.44 -14.58
CA TYR A 722 17.67 -11.03 -14.20
C TYR A 722 18.23 -10.10 -15.28
N SER A 723 19.00 -10.64 -16.23
CA SER A 723 19.49 -9.92 -17.41
C SER A 723 18.40 -9.64 -18.45
N GLN A 724 17.23 -10.26 -18.36
CA GLN A 724 16.15 -10.10 -19.32
C GLN A 724 15.25 -8.91 -18.95
N TYR A 725 15.25 -7.86 -19.75
CA TYR A 725 14.38 -6.71 -19.57
C TYR A 725 14.28 -5.92 -20.88
N ASN A 726 13.27 -5.06 -21.00
CA ASN A 726 13.16 -4.14 -22.13
C ASN A 726 14.23 -3.05 -22.03
N THR A 727 15.33 -3.18 -22.78
CA THR A 727 16.46 -2.24 -22.74
C THR A 727 16.06 -0.81 -23.09
N SER A 728 15.18 -0.61 -24.08
CA SER A 728 14.71 0.73 -24.47
C SER A 728 13.96 1.41 -23.33
N LEU A 729 13.08 0.67 -22.66
CA LEU A 729 12.31 1.19 -21.52
C LEU A 729 13.23 1.44 -20.31
N PHE A 730 14.18 0.55 -20.05
CA PHE A 730 15.19 0.71 -18.99
C PHE A 730 16.04 1.97 -19.20
N ASP A 731 16.56 2.19 -20.42
CA ASP A 731 17.38 3.35 -20.75
C ASP A 731 16.59 4.66 -20.60
N LYS A 732 15.31 4.66 -21.01
CA LYS A 732 14.41 5.80 -20.81
C LYS A 732 14.19 6.09 -19.33
N LEU A 733 13.86 5.08 -18.54
CA LEU A 733 13.56 5.24 -17.11
C LEU A 733 14.79 5.46 -16.24
N SER A 734 15.99 5.20 -16.77
CA SER A 734 17.25 5.59 -16.11
C SER A 734 17.43 7.11 -16.04
N ASN A 735 16.57 7.90 -16.70
CA ASN A 735 16.48 9.35 -16.57
C ASN A 735 15.19 9.73 -15.81
N GLU A 736 15.34 10.22 -14.58
CA GLU A 736 14.22 10.59 -13.70
C GLU A 736 13.27 11.64 -14.32
N LYS A 737 13.73 12.45 -15.28
CA LYS A 737 12.85 13.40 -15.98
C LYS A 737 11.71 12.71 -16.73
N ASN A 738 11.93 11.48 -17.17
CA ASN A 738 10.92 10.69 -17.89
C ASN A 738 9.89 10.06 -16.94
N TRP A 739 10.10 10.11 -15.62
CA TRP A 739 9.13 9.61 -14.64
C TRP A 739 7.92 10.54 -14.49
N TYR A 740 8.08 11.80 -14.91
CA TYR A 740 7.09 12.85 -14.76
C TYR A 740 6.53 13.25 -16.12
N PHE A 741 5.31 13.75 -16.13
CA PHE A 741 4.74 14.42 -17.30
C PHE A 741 5.29 15.84 -17.38
N SER A 742 5.42 16.36 -18.61
CA SER A 742 5.74 17.77 -18.81
C SER A 742 4.52 18.65 -18.50
N LEU A 743 4.77 19.79 -17.84
CA LEU A 743 3.79 20.87 -17.80
C LEU A 743 3.56 21.44 -19.21
N PRO A 744 2.38 22.00 -19.50
CA PRO A 744 2.11 22.66 -20.78
C PRO A 744 3.18 23.71 -21.13
N VAL A 745 3.64 23.68 -22.37
CA VAL A 745 4.52 24.70 -22.97
C VAL A 745 3.65 25.57 -23.87
N GLU A 746 3.93 26.89 -23.91
CA GLU A 746 3.16 27.88 -24.68
C GLU A 746 2.96 27.43 -26.13
N LYS A 747 1.73 27.54 -26.65
CA LYS A 747 1.45 27.36 -28.08
C LYS A 747 1.57 28.66 -28.86
#